data_AF-A0A3D0HP85-F1
#
_entry.id   AF-A0A3D0HP85-F1
#
_cell.length_a   1.000
_cell.length_b   1.000
_cell.length_c   1.000
_cell.angle_alpha   90.00
_cell.angle_beta   90.00
_cell.angle_gamma   90.00
#
_symmetry.space_group_name_H-M   'P 1'
#
loop_
_entity.id
_entity.type
_entity.pdbx_description
1 polymer ?
#
loop_
_entity_poly.entity_id
_entity_poly.type
_entity_poly.pdbx_seq_one_letter_code
_entity_poly.pdbx_strand_id
1 'polypeptide(L)'
;MKHVKKLIVAVLTLALVCPAPSADAAKKTTGFTVSKKSGTYDSTVTTKVKVKKGYKVYYTTGKKLSTKNVIKAKKSKSFTFTSTNTLRLYAVKSSKKITAKKLRKIKTKNMKKYTYTIRSSSQIPDSSTTVESSSPNSTSSPNPTTAVTSTPGNSNTPAASSTPAVTQPSTTQSPTAQPVTTPGDSGYTGDDADSDYVAPTRAVWAEDDTKTAGVESETTEITIPAEAPSKKIKADNYEISKKNKLTITAPGTYVIQAENAETATDGLIEVDYADENASGTAHLILNGIHLTSSNNTNPDSDTGLITIKKSVTKAVITVADNTTNTLTDTGETGIDKDDNTSTTYTAGIVCKKTPLTINGSGTLNILSTYGNGIKCTNLLKILDATITVSGPDDKACGHNGISGKLGVFVKDADLNVHSDGDCLKTTLDESDIAEDASLADLGNMELDGGTYTFVSENGDAVSATRTLYLNPVSLNATTKNAAEATTDGSYKGIKAGTTIYVPQTAGTITADTTATYSASRASGDSNDSHADDTIHCDGYILIEGGSFTLASGDDGIHADAGLIIKNGTINVTASYEGLEGADITIRGGGINIVSRDDGINAAGGSNNSASSTGPGFGGDDFRKGDSSSSTQYQIIIEGGNINIDASGDGIDSNGNIFFKGGTVIVNGPTNNGNGALDYGDSADCVCEISGGTLIAAGAAGMAAAPTSGSSQPAVNVVLSSTQKAGTYVVLKDSDGNTVLQAQPSKSFQSVVMSCADLKLGSTYQIYYGSDLSNLTQSGSVTFTSTSMSTGNSNPGGGWGFGGGGFDFGGGGSGGRPGGR
;
A
#
# COMPACT_ATOMS: atom_id res chain seq x y z
N MET A 1 -45.84 5.33 71.76
CA MET A 1 -47.04 4.45 71.75
C MET A 1 -47.02 3.59 70.49
N LYS A 2 -47.58 2.37 70.55
CA LYS A 2 -48.07 1.51 69.43
C LYS A 2 -47.24 1.48 68.13
N HIS A 3 -46.41 0.45 67.90
CA HIS A 3 -46.77 -0.80 67.17
C HIS A 3 -46.48 -0.70 65.65
N VAL A 4 -45.99 -1.71 64.92
CA VAL A 4 -45.56 -3.09 65.25
C VAL A 4 -44.68 -3.64 64.09
N LYS A 5 -43.63 -4.42 64.41
CA LYS A 5 -43.05 -5.61 63.69
C LYS A 5 -43.14 -5.66 62.15
N LYS A 6 -42.14 -6.04 61.33
CA LYS A 6 -41.11 -7.12 61.36
C LYS A 6 -40.42 -7.07 59.95
N LEU A 7 -39.27 -7.65 59.59
CA LEU A 7 -38.16 -8.33 60.29
C LEU A 7 -36.90 -8.24 59.36
N ILE A 8 -35.74 -7.82 59.92
CA ILE A 8 -34.37 -8.40 59.89
C ILE A 8 -34.09 -9.45 58.77
N VAL A 9 -33.03 -9.34 57.93
CA VAL A 9 -31.62 -9.85 58.06
C VAL A 9 -30.92 -9.53 56.71
N ALA A 10 -29.60 -9.27 56.53
CA ALA A 10 -28.45 -8.77 57.31
C ALA A 10 -27.30 -8.45 56.27
N VAL A 11 -26.11 -7.90 56.53
CA VAL A 11 -25.39 -7.48 57.76
C VAL A 11 -24.42 -6.30 57.47
N LEU A 12 -23.69 -5.90 58.52
CA LEU A 12 -22.56 -4.96 58.72
C LEU A 12 -21.34 -5.15 57.78
N THR A 13 -20.71 -4.13 57.17
CA THR A 13 -19.73 -3.13 57.70
C THR A 13 -18.44 -3.73 58.30
N LEU A 14 -17.22 -3.24 57.99
CA LEU A 14 -16.67 -1.96 58.48
C LEU A 14 -15.32 -1.57 57.80
N ALA A 15 -14.97 -0.27 57.79
CA ALA A 15 -13.64 0.41 57.68
C ALA A 15 -12.49 -0.15 56.77
N LEU A 16 -11.87 0.61 55.85
CA LEU A 16 -10.92 1.75 56.05
C LEU A 16 -9.65 1.32 56.84
N VAL A 17 -8.39 1.51 56.42
CA VAL A 17 -7.68 2.43 55.47
C VAL A 17 -6.42 1.68 54.91
N CYS A 18 -5.92 1.82 53.68
CA CYS A 18 -4.91 2.81 53.18
C CYS A 18 -4.34 2.34 51.81
N PRO A 19 -3.47 3.11 51.10
CA PRO A 19 -3.76 4.21 50.19
C PRO A 19 -3.51 3.87 48.69
N ALA A 20 -3.90 4.76 47.77
CA ALA A 20 -3.47 4.73 46.36
C ALA A 20 -3.30 6.16 45.79
N PRO A 21 -2.31 6.42 44.90
CA PRO A 21 -2.06 7.74 44.34
C PRO A 21 -3.12 8.18 43.32
N SER A 22 -3.14 9.47 43.00
CA SER A 22 -4.28 10.17 42.43
C SER A 22 -4.18 10.48 40.93
N ALA A 23 -5.39 10.68 40.37
CA ALA A 23 -5.73 11.64 39.31
C ALA A 23 -5.79 11.15 37.83
N ASP A 24 -7.05 11.14 37.37
CA ASP A 24 -7.57 11.55 36.06
C ASP A 24 -7.80 10.53 34.91
N ALA A 25 -8.66 10.94 33.96
CA ALA A 25 -9.05 10.27 32.72
C ALA A 25 -9.99 9.04 32.77
N ALA A 26 -11.07 9.06 33.58
CA ALA A 26 -12.13 8.04 33.50
C ALA A 26 -12.97 8.11 32.19
N LYS A 27 -12.60 7.31 31.17
CA LYS A 27 -13.31 7.19 29.87
C LYS A 27 -14.84 6.94 30.04
N LYS A 28 -15.67 7.78 29.40
CA LYS A 28 -17.14 7.77 29.52
C LYS A 28 -17.79 6.46 29.03
N THR A 29 -18.51 5.77 29.91
CA THR A 29 -19.29 4.57 29.54
C THR A 29 -20.45 4.89 28.58
N THR A 30 -20.50 4.18 27.45
CA THR A 30 -21.61 4.24 26.49
C THR A 30 -22.89 3.67 27.11
N GLY A 31 -24.01 4.39 27.00
CA GLY A 31 -25.30 4.03 27.63
C GLY A 31 -26.06 2.85 27.01
N PHE A 32 -25.44 2.08 26.13
CA PHE A 32 -26.04 0.99 25.36
C PHE A 32 -24.98 -0.01 24.89
N THR A 33 -25.41 -1.11 24.29
CA THR A 33 -24.59 -2.03 23.48
C THR A 33 -25.28 -2.31 22.14
N VAL A 34 -24.51 -2.77 21.15
CA VAL A 34 -24.96 -3.09 19.78
C VAL A 34 -24.48 -4.51 19.45
N SER A 35 -25.35 -5.38 18.93
CA SER A 35 -25.05 -6.83 18.83
C SER A 35 -24.26 -7.26 17.60
N LYS A 36 -24.19 -6.44 16.55
CA LYS A 36 -23.37 -6.67 15.35
C LYS A 36 -22.56 -5.39 15.08
N LYS A 37 -21.24 -5.54 14.88
CA LYS A 37 -20.32 -4.44 14.54
C LYS A 37 -20.79 -3.78 13.23
N SER A 38 -20.50 -2.48 13.06
CA SER A 38 -20.57 -1.85 11.74
C SER A 38 -19.59 -2.52 10.78
N GLY A 39 -19.91 -2.51 9.48
CA GLY A 39 -19.12 -3.18 8.44
C GLY A 39 -19.95 -3.57 7.22
N THR A 40 -19.32 -4.29 6.30
CA THR A 40 -19.94 -4.84 5.08
C THR A 40 -20.46 -6.25 5.33
N TYR A 41 -21.61 -6.56 4.74
CA TYR A 41 -22.30 -7.84 4.87
C TYR A 41 -22.80 -8.32 3.50
N ASP A 42 -22.65 -9.61 3.26
CA ASP A 42 -23.01 -10.32 2.02
C ASP A 42 -24.52 -10.42 1.81
N SER A 43 -25.29 -10.21 2.88
CA SER A 43 -26.76 -10.26 2.89
C SER A 43 -27.32 -9.42 4.05
N THR A 44 -28.65 -9.40 4.16
CA THR A 44 -29.40 -8.60 5.14
C THR A 44 -28.89 -8.75 6.58
N VAL A 45 -28.35 -7.69 7.17
CA VAL A 45 -27.87 -7.70 8.56
C VAL A 45 -28.92 -7.19 9.55
N THR A 46 -29.12 -7.92 10.65
CA THR A 46 -29.94 -7.46 11.78
C THR A 46 -29.07 -7.21 13.02
N THR A 47 -29.04 -5.95 13.48
CA THR A 47 -28.34 -5.53 14.70
C THR A 47 -29.33 -5.14 15.81
N LYS A 48 -29.02 -5.49 17.06
CA LYS A 48 -29.87 -5.23 18.23
C LYS A 48 -29.19 -4.25 19.19
N VAL A 49 -29.78 -3.07 19.35
CA VAL A 49 -29.34 -2.07 20.32
C VAL A 49 -30.01 -2.35 21.67
N LYS A 50 -29.24 -2.64 22.72
CA LYS A 50 -29.72 -2.84 24.10
C LYS A 50 -29.35 -1.63 24.97
N VAL A 51 -30.31 -0.98 25.63
CA VAL A 51 -30.04 0.23 26.43
C VAL A 51 -29.80 -0.10 27.91
N LYS A 52 -28.70 0.41 28.47
CA LYS A 52 -28.30 0.17 29.87
C LYS A 52 -29.29 0.81 30.86
N LYS A 53 -29.31 0.32 32.11
CA LYS A 53 -30.11 0.89 33.22
C LYS A 53 -29.73 2.38 33.38
N GLY A 54 -30.73 3.25 33.52
CA GLY A 54 -30.52 4.69 33.73
C GLY A 54 -30.31 5.52 32.46
N TYR A 55 -30.34 4.93 31.26
CA TYR A 55 -30.23 5.64 29.98
C TYR A 55 -31.47 5.47 29.08
N LYS A 56 -31.65 6.40 28.15
CA LYS A 56 -32.49 6.27 26.96
C LYS A 56 -31.65 6.64 25.74
N VAL A 57 -31.89 5.97 24.60
CA VAL A 57 -31.13 6.21 23.37
C VAL A 57 -32.08 6.70 22.29
N TYR A 58 -31.82 7.91 21.78
CA TYR A 58 -32.46 8.42 20.57
C TYR A 58 -31.71 7.88 19.36
N TYR A 59 -32.44 7.53 18.30
CA TYR A 59 -31.84 6.95 17.08
C TYR A 59 -32.37 7.58 15.80
N THR A 60 -31.59 7.50 14.73
CA THR A 60 -32.00 7.87 13.37
C THR A 60 -31.11 7.19 12.34
N THR A 61 -31.64 6.92 11.15
CA THR A 61 -30.86 6.54 9.95
C THR A 61 -30.43 7.76 9.12
N GLY A 62 -31.19 8.86 9.23
CA GLY A 62 -30.88 10.13 8.56
C GLY A 62 -29.95 11.05 9.38
N LYS A 63 -29.94 12.35 9.02
CA LYS A 63 -29.10 13.38 9.68
C LYS A 63 -29.71 13.97 10.98
N LYS A 64 -31.03 13.83 11.24
CA LYS A 64 -31.76 14.50 12.35
C LYS A 64 -32.44 13.50 13.30
N LEU A 65 -32.40 13.78 14.61
CA LEU A 65 -33.08 13.00 15.67
C LEU A 65 -34.53 13.47 15.91
N SER A 66 -35.37 12.55 16.42
CA SER A 66 -36.78 12.79 16.74
C SER A 66 -37.15 12.26 18.12
N THR A 67 -38.11 12.89 18.81
CA THR A 67 -38.67 12.39 20.08
C THR A 67 -39.41 11.07 19.92
N LYS A 68 -39.90 10.74 18.71
CA LYS A 68 -40.58 9.48 18.40
C LYS A 68 -39.60 8.29 18.37
N ASN A 69 -38.35 8.51 17.98
CA ASN A 69 -37.34 7.46 17.83
C ASN A 69 -36.47 7.35 19.09
N VAL A 70 -36.99 6.66 20.10
CA VAL A 70 -36.29 6.47 21.38
C VAL A 70 -36.44 5.05 21.94
N ILE A 71 -35.33 4.45 22.36
CA ILE A 71 -35.29 3.19 23.10
C ILE A 71 -35.17 3.53 24.60
N LYS A 72 -36.12 3.05 25.41
CA LYS A 72 -36.18 3.30 26.86
C LYS A 72 -35.15 2.44 27.62
N ALA A 73 -34.83 2.83 28.86
CA ALA A 73 -33.93 2.09 29.75
C ALA A 73 -34.32 0.61 29.87
N LYS A 74 -33.32 -0.28 29.86
CA LYS A 74 -33.49 -1.75 29.89
C LYS A 74 -34.34 -2.33 28.74
N LYS A 75 -34.66 -1.56 27.70
CA LYS A 75 -35.30 -2.07 26.48
C LYS A 75 -34.28 -2.20 25.36
N SER A 76 -34.65 -2.96 24.34
CA SER A 76 -33.86 -3.14 23.13
C SER A 76 -34.71 -2.89 21.89
N LYS A 77 -34.04 -2.60 20.77
CA LYS A 77 -34.66 -2.54 19.44
C LYS A 77 -33.72 -3.16 18.42
N SER A 78 -34.27 -3.99 17.54
CA SER A 78 -33.57 -4.49 16.36
C SER A 78 -33.69 -3.49 15.20
N PHE A 79 -32.65 -3.43 14.38
CA PHE A 79 -32.60 -2.72 13.11
C PHE A 79 -32.09 -3.70 12.07
N THR A 80 -32.81 -3.79 10.96
CA THR A 80 -32.50 -4.70 9.85
C THR A 80 -32.18 -3.83 8.64
N PHE A 81 -31.06 -4.10 7.99
CA PHE A 81 -30.57 -3.36 6.83
C PHE A 81 -30.45 -4.31 5.64
N THR A 82 -31.19 -3.98 4.57
CA THR A 82 -31.21 -4.69 3.28
C THR A 82 -30.42 -3.94 2.21
N SER A 83 -29.93 -2.74 2.53
CA SER A 83 -29.07 -1.89 1.70
C SER A 83 -28.20 -1.00 2.59
N THR A 84 -27.19 -0.37 2.01
CA THR A 84 -26.20 0.46 2.74
C THR A 84 -26.87 1.59 3.53
N ASN A 85 -26.68 1.60 4.85
CA ASN A 85 -27.33 2.57 5.74
C ASN A 85 -26.51 2.90 6.99
N THR A 86 -26.78 4.05 7.63
CA THR A 86 -26.05 4.49 8.82
C THR A 86 -26.96 4.69 10.02
N LEU A 87 -26.88 3.79 11.00
CA LEU A 87 -27.54 3.94 12.29
C LEU A 87 -26.77 4.93 13.18
N ARG A 88 -27.41 6.05 13.55
CA ARG A 88 -26.86 7.05 14.47
C ARG A 88 -27.56 6.97 15.82
N LEU A 89 -26.80 6.85 16.90
CA LEU A 89 -27.30 6.64 18.28
C LEU A 89 -26.83 7.75 19.22
N TYR A 90 -27.75 8.31 20.00
CA TYR A 90 -27.49 9.36 20.99
C TYR A 90 -28.02 8.97 22.38
N ALA A 91 -27.11 8.64 23.30
CA ALA A 91 -27.42 8.18 24.64
C ALA A 91 -27.57 9.34 25.65
N VAL A 92 -28.60 9.26 26.49
CA VAL A 92 -28.96 10.32 27.44
C VAL A 92 -29.40 9.68 28.76
N LYS A 93 -28.97 10.21 29.92
CA LYS A 93 -29.51 9.78 31.23
C LYS A 93 -31.05 9.91 31.24
N SER A 94 -31.76 8.88 31.70
CA SER A 94 -33.23 8.80 31.62
C SER A 94 -33.94 9.99 32.26
N SER A 95 -33.40 10.47 33.39
CA SER A 95 -33.87 11.64 34.16
C SER A 95 -33.80 12.97 33.40
N LYS A 96 -32.94 13.10 32.37
CA LYS A 96 -32.79 14.35 31.62
C LYS A 96 -33.97 14.55 30.66
N LYS A 97 -34.83 15.53 30.92
CA LYS A 97 -35.89 15.96 29.99
C LYS A 97 -35.25 16.57 28.74
N ILE A 98 -35.61 16.05 27.56
CA ILE A 98 -35.12 16.55 26.27
C ILE A 98 -36.33 16.87 25.38
N THR A 99 -36.32 18.07 24.79
CA THR A 99 -37.37 18.56 23.90
C THR A 99 -37.03 18.29 22.43
N ALA A 100 -38.05 18.29 21.56
CA ALA A 100 -37.85 18.13 20.11
C ALA A 100 -36.91 19.21 19.52
N LYS A 101 -37.02 20.47 19.99
CA LYS A 101 -36.12 21.58 19.60
C LYS A 101 -34.66 21.30 19.98
N LYS A 102 -34.39 20.63 21.10
CA LYS A 102 -33.03 20.23 21.50
C LYS A 102 -32.51 19.05 20.65
N LEU A 103 -33.33 18.03 20.35
CA LEU A 103 -32.92 16.89 19.50
C LEU A 103 -32.58 17.30 18.06
N ARG A 104 -33.39 18.17 17.45
CA ARG A 104 -33.16 18.66 16.08
C ARG A 104 -31.86 19.49 15.93
N LYS A 105 -31.29 19.99 17.05
CA LYS A 105 -30.03 20.74 17.09
C LYS A 105 -28.79 19.88 17.41
N ILE A 106 -28.93 18.58 17.70
CA ILE A 106 -27.76 17.70 17.93
C ILE A 106 -27.06 17.44 16.59
N LYS A 107 -25.85 18.00 16.43
CA LYS A 107 -24.98 17.74 15.26
C LYS A 107 -24.60 16.26 15.18
N THR A 108 -24.39 15.75 13.96
CA THR A 108 -24.04 14.34 13.68
C THR A 108 -22.80 13.86 14.43
N LYS A 109 -21.76 14.69 14.57
CA LYS A 109 -20.54 14.36 15.34
C LYS A 109 -20.77 14.02 16.82
N ASN A 110 -21.90 14.43 17.39
CA ASN A 110 -22.28 14.11 18.77
C ASN A 110 -23.07 12.79 18.90
N MET A 111 -23.26 12.04 17.81
CA MET A 111 -23.94 10.75 17.78
C MET A 111 -22.95 9.64 17.44
N LYS A 112 -23.04 8.47 18.10
CA LYS A 112 -22.25 7.30 17.68
C LYS A 112 -22.81 6.75 16.37
N LYS A 113 -21.94 6.62 15.36
CA LYS A 113 -22.22 6.18 13.99
C LYS A 113 -21.98 4.68 13.88
N TYR A 114 -22.88 3.94 13.24
CA TYR A 114 -22.72 2.54 12.84
C TYR A 114 -23.20 2.41 11.40
N THR A 115 -22.26 2.27 10.46
CA THR A 115 -22.57 1.99 9.05
C THR A 115 -22.73 0.49 8.84
N TYR A 116 -23.76 0.09 8.11
CA TYR A 116 -24.00 -1.27 7.68
C TYR A 116 -24.13 -1.24 6.16
N THR A 117 -23.15 -1.80 5.47
CA THR A 117 -23.09 -1.90 3.99
C THR A 117 -23.57 -3.29 3.60
N ILE A 118 -24.45 -3.41 2.61
CA ILE A 118 -24.92 -4.70 2.08
C ILE A 118 -24.42 -4.81 0.64
N ARG A 119 -23.71 -5.89 0.29
CA ARG A 119 -23.27 -6.11 -1.10
C ARG A 119 -24.49 -6.36 -2.00
N SER A 120 -24.39 -5.95 -3.26
CA SER A 120 -25.37 -6.34 -4.30
C SER A 120 -25.20 -7.82 -4.63
N SER A 121 -26.28 -8.50 -5.01
CA SER A 121 -26.25 -9.93 -5.37
C SER A 121 -25.43 -10.24 -6.63
N SER A 122 -25.02 -9.21 -7.38
CA SER A 122 -24.09 -9.30 -8.50
C SER A 122 -22.60 -9.37 -8.10
N GLN A 123 -22.28 -9.42 -6.79
CA GLN A 123 -20.91 -9.48 -6.27
C GLN A 123 -20.69 -10.68 -5.31
N ILE A 124 -21.24 -11.84 -5.66
CA ILE A 124 -20.98 -13.11 -4.97
C ILE A 124 -20.35 -14.07 -5.98
N PRO A 125 -19.07 -14.46 -5.84
CA PRO A 125 -18.48 -15.54 -6.64
C PRO A 125 -19.17 -16.86 -6.27
N ASP A 126 -19.64 -17.60 -7.28
CA ASP A 126 -20.27 -18.91 -7.07
C ASP A 126 -19.19 -19.97 -6.78
N SER A 127 -19.26 -20.62 -5.61
CA SER A 127 -18.20 -21.52 -5.14
C SER A 127 -18.48 -22.98 -5.49
N SER A 128 -18.62 -23.31 -6.77
CA SER A 128 -18.66 -24.70 -7.22
C SER A 128 -18.25 -24.93 -8.69
N THR A 129 -16.94 -25.01 -8.95
CA THR A 129 -16.39 -25.71 -10.13
C THR A 129 -15.00 -26.27 -9.82
N THR A 130 -14.91 -27.59 -9.74
CA THR A 130 -13.64 -28.33 -9.69
C THR A 130 -13.07 -28.46 -11.11
N VAL A 131 -11.80 -28.11 -11.30
CA VAL A 131 -11.10 -28.28 -12.59
C VAL A 131 -10.32 -29.59 -12.57
N GLU A 132 -10.72 -30.54 -13.42
CA GLU A 132 -9.89 -31.71 -13.74
C GLU A 132 -8.86 -31.34 -14.82
N SER A 133 -7.59 -31.67 -14.61
CA SER A 133 -6.53 -31.53 -15.62
C SER A 133 -6.34 -32.83 -16.39
N SER A 134 -6.54 -32.80 -17.71
CA SER A 134 -6.34 -33.97 -18.59
C SER A 134 -4.88 -34.17 -19.00
N SER A 135 -4.31 -35.35 -18.73
CA SER A 135 -3.05 -35.82 -19.34
C SER A 135 -3.29 -36.86 -20.44
N PRO A 136 -2.44 -36.94 -21.47
CA PRO A 136 -2.49 -38.01 -22.48
C PRO A 136 -1.62 -39.24 -22.13
N ASN A 137 -2.16 -40.41 -22.46
CA ASN A 137 -1.56 -41.75 -22.66
C ASN A 137 -0.13 -41.79 -23.25
N SER A 138 0.67 -42.87 -23.19
CA SER A 138 0.59 -44.25 -22.65
C SER A 138 2.02 -44.87 -22.69
N THR A 139 2.39 -46.02 -22.06
CA THR A 139 2.21 -47.40 -22.58
C THR A 139 2.66 -48.54 -21.61
N SER A 140 2.02 -49.71 -21.75
CA SER A 140 2.48 -51.11 -21.49
C SER A 140 2.98 -51.60 -20.11
N SER A 141 2.08 -52.32 -19.39
CA SER A 141 2.15 -53.69 -18.80
C SER A 141 3.44 -54.56 -18.79
N PRO A 142 3.53 -55.65 -17.98
CA PRO A 142 2.60 -56.16 -16.93
C PRO A 142 3.23 -56.63 -15.57
N ASN A 143 2.32 -56.98 -14.63
CA ASN A 143 2.47 -57.69 -13.33
C ASN A 143 2.89 -59.21 -13.52
N PRO A 144 2.99 -60.15 -12.52
CA PRO A 144 2.67 -60.07 -11.08
C PRO A 144 3.51 -60.90 -10.03
N THR A 145 3.16 -60.77 -8.74
CA THR A 145 3.36 -61.75 -7.60
C THR A 145 4.81 -62.00 -7.10
N THR A 146 5.13 -62.43 -5.86
CA THR A 146 4.37 -63.23 -4.86
C THR A 146 4.84 -63.01 -3.39
N ALA A 147 3.89 -63.05 -2.47
CA ALA A 147 3.83 -63.61 -1.10
C ALA A 147 5.07 -64.01 -0.24
N VAL A 148 5.03 -63.55 1.03
CA VAL A 148 5.08 -64.32 2.31
C VAL A 148 6.20 -65.35 2.56
N THR A 149 7.02 -65.16 3.61
CA THR A 149 7.16 -66.11 4.76
C THR A 149 7.99 -65.57 5.94
N SER A 150 7.71 -66.14 7.11
CA SER A 150 7.96 -65.70 8.48
C SER A 150 9.19 -66.34 9.19
N THR A 151 9.70 -65.64 10.22
CA THR A 151 10.23 -66.17 11.53
C THR A 151 11.53 -67.03 11.58
N PRO A 152 12.15 -67.28 12.77
CA PRO A 152 12.26 -66.47 14.02
C PRO A 152 13.67 -66.52 14.72
N GLY A 153 13.82 -65.77 15.83
CA GLY A 153 14.81 -66.03 16.91
C GLY A 153 16.15 -65.30 16.77
N ASN A 154 16.92 -65.03 17.84
CA ASN A 154 16.80 -65.39 19.25
C ASN A 154 17.37 -64.28 20.17
N SER A 155 16.92 -64.24 21.42
CA SER A 155 17.33 -63.30 22.47
C SER A 155 18.75 -63.54 23.01
N ASN A 156 19.37 -62.49 23.57
CA ASN A 156 20.18 -62.60 24.79
C ASN A 156 20.29 -61.27 25.55
N THR A 157 20.15 -61.34 26.88
CA THR A 157 20.35 -60.24 27.84
C THR A 157 21.03 -60.81 29.08
N PRO A 158 22.03 -60.13 29.66
CA PRO A 158 21.95 -59.70 31.07
C PRO A 158 22.33 -58.20 31.21
N ALA A 159 21.68 -57.36 32.03
CA ALA A 159 21.74 -57.28 33.50
C ALA A 159 23.14 -56.86 34.04
N ALA A 160 23.32 -55.90 34.96
CA ALA A 160 22.38 -55.00 35.66
C ALA A 160 23.11 -53.81 36.36
N SER A 161 22.34 -52.80 36.78
CA SER A 161 22.49 -52.03 38.05
C SER A 161 23.82 -51.34 38.42
N SER A 162 23.80 -50.00 38.53
CA SER A 162 24.04 -49.35 39.86
C SER A 162 23.76 -47.83 39.90
N THR A 163 23.08 -47.44 40.98
CA THR A 163 22.97 -46.11 41.63
C THR A 163 22.57 -46.43 43.10
N PRO A 164 22.66 -45.54 44.11
CA PRO A 164 22.76 -44.08 44.05
C PRO A 164 23.84 -43.44 44.95
N ALA A 165 23.92 -42.11 44.93
CA ALA A 165 24.45 -41.33 46.05
C ALA A 165 23.49 -40.16 46.34
N VAL A 166 23.20 -39.92 47.62
CA VAL A 166 22.27 -38.90 48.11
C VAL A 166 23.04 -37.89 48.96
N THR A 167 22.86 -36.60 48.68
CA THR A 167 23.26 -35.52 49.58
C THR A 167 22.11 -34.52 49.72
N GLN A 168 21.81 -34.10 50.95
CA GLN A 168 20.66 -33.25 51.29
C GLN A 168 21.05 -31.75 51.42
N PRO A 169 20.11 -30.81 51.66
CA PRO A 169 20.06 -29.56 50.89
C PRO A 169 20.69 -28.35 51.59
N SER A 170 21.04 -27.35 50.78
CA SER A 170 21.18 -25.95 51.20
C SER A 170 19.98 -25.12 50.74
N THR A 171 19.43 -24.30 51.63
CA THR A 171 18.31 -23.39 51.36
C THR A 171 18.83 -21.96 51.27
N THR A 172 18.65 -21.29 50.13
CA THR A 172 18.48 -19.82 50.07
C THR A 172 17.98 -19.35 48.71
N GLN A 173 16.91 -18.54 48.75
CA GLN A 173 16.49 -17.53 47.77
C GLN A 173 16.12 -18.01 46.35
N SER A 174 14.80 -18.01 46.07
CA SER A 174 14.29 -17.85 44.71
C SER A 174 14.81 -16.53 44.12
N PRO A 175 15.29 -16.50 42.86
CA PRO A 175 15.38 -15.25 42.14
C PRO A 175 13.96 -14.73 41.95
N THR A 176 13.72 -13.48 42.37
CA THR A 176 12.46 -12.78 42.10
C THR A 176 12.31 -12.71 40.59
N ALA A 177 11.26 -13.32 40.05
CA ALA A 177 11.01 -13.27 38.62
C ALA A 177 10.85 -11.81 38.20
N GLN A 178 11.74 -11.35 37.31
CA GLN A 178 11.49 -10.13 36.56
C GLN A 178 10.20 -10.35 35.75
N PRO A 179 9.35 -9.32 35.57
CA PRO A 179 8.14 -9.48 34.80
C PRO A 179 8.49 -9.77 33.34
N VAL A 180 8.31 -11.03 32.93
CA VAL A 180 8.37 -11.42 31.52
C VAL A 180 7.24 -10.68 30.81
N THR A 181 7.61 -9.80 29.88
CA THR A 181 6.67 -9.27 28.89
C THR A 181 6.19 -10.42 28.01
N THR A 182 4.88 -10.67 28.01
CA THR A 182 4.28 -11.71 27.16
C THR A 182 4.46 -11.33 25.68
N PRO A 183 4.67 -12.29 24.76
CA PRO A 183 4.62 -11.99 23.34
C PRO A 183 3.32 -11.32 22.93
N GLY A 184 3.44 -10.15 22.30
CA GLY A 184 2.30 -9.33 21.90
C GLY A 184 1.55 -8.58 23.02
N ASP A 185 2.01 -8.61 24.27
CA ASP A 185 1.47 -7.74 25.34
C ASP A 185 1.97 -6.28 25.25
N SER A 186 2.86 -5.96 24.30
CA SER A 186 3.26 -4.58 23.98
C SER A 186 2.05 -3.69 23.65
N GLY A 187 0.94 -4.29 23.20
CA GLY A 187 -0.32 -3.59 22.92
C GLY A 187 -0.24 -2.61 21.74
N TYR A 188 0.90 -2.60 21.03
CA TYR A 188 1.18 -1.76 19.88
C TYR A 188 0.56 -2.38 18.63
N THR A 189 -0.13 -1.56 17.83
CA THR A 189 -0.96 -2.01 16.70
C THR A 189 -0.39 -1.55 15.35
N GLY A 190 0.93 -1.32 15.31
CA GLY A 190 1.48 -0.13 14.65
C GLY A 190 1.30 1.09 15.54
N ASP A 191 1.80 2.24 15.09
CA ASP A 191 1.16 3.51 15.50
C ASP A 191 -0.35 3.41 15.28
N ASP A 192 -1.16 4.18 16.01
CA ASP A 192 -2.63 4.14 15.90
C ASP A 192 -3.05 4.69 14.53
N ALA A 193 -2.93 3.89 13.47
CA ALA A 193 -2.98 4.32 12.07
C ALA A 193 -4.26 5.09 11.69
N ASP A 194 -5.30 5.04 12.53
CA ASP A 194 -6.47 5.94 12.46
C ASP A 194 -6.13 7.45 12.69
N SER A 195 -4.92 7.84 13.12
CA SER A 195 -4.48 9.25 13.23
C SER A 195 -3.86 9.81 11.96
N ASP A 196 -2.94 9.08 11.32
CA ASP A 196 -2.08 9.60 10.25
C ASP A 196 -2.32 8.96 8.88
N TYR A 197 -3.10 7.87 8.81
CA TYR A 197 -3.63 7.35 7.53
C TYR A 197 -4.66 8.32 6.94
N VAL A 198 -4.30 8.96 5.83
CA VAL A 198 -5.22 9.80 5.05
C VAL A 198 -5.92 8.95 4.00
N ALA A 199 -7.12 8.48 4.33
CA ALA A 199 -7.95 7.74 3.37
C ALA A 199 -8.10 8.51 2.04
N PRO A 200 -7.76 7.91 0.88
CA PRO A 200 -7.68 8.64 -0.38
C PRO A 200 -8.98 9.35 -0.75
N THR A 201 -8.84 10.58 -1.25
CA THR A 201 -9.98 11.35 -1.73
C THR A 201 -10.41 10.84 -3.10
N ARG A 202 -11.65 10.37 -3.21
CA ARG A 202 -12.27 9.94 -4.47
C ARG A 202 -13.11 11.05 -5.11
N ALA A 203 -13.18 11.04 -6.43
CA ALA A 203 -14.02 11.92 -7.23
C ALA A 203 -15.51 11.79 -6.89
N VAL A 204 -16.17 12.95 -6.90
CA VAL A 204 -17.63 13.03 -7.01
C VAL A 204 -17.96 13.31 -8.47
N TRP A 205 -18.49 12.30 -9.16
CA TRP A 205 -18.96 12.40 -10.54
C TRP A 205 -20.35 13.06 -10.56
N ALA A 206 -20.44 14.23 -11.17
CA ALA A 206 -21.67 14.98 -11.38
C ALA A 206 -22.36 14.55 -12.68
N GLU A 207 -23.66 14.89 -12.83
CA GLU A 207 -24.45 14.58 -14.03
C GLU A 207 -23.79 15.08 -15.31
N ASP A 208 -23.34 16.33 -15.33
CA ASP A 208 -22.56 16.93 -16.42
C ASP A 208 -21.21 16.23 -16.68
N ASP A 209 -20.60 15.57 -15.69
CA ASP A 209 -19.34 14.82 -15.93
C ASP A 209 -19.64 13.56 -16.76
N THR A 210 -20.78 12.91 -16.50
CA THR A 210 -21.21 11.66 -17.15
C THR A 210 -21.96 11.85 -18.48
N LYS A 211 -22.18 13.11 -18.89
CA LYS A 211 -23.02 13.43 -20.05
C LYS A 211 -22.20 13.37 -21.34
N THR A 212 -22.46 12.36 -22.17
CA THR A 212 -21.79 12.13 -23.47
C THR A 212 -22.62 12.58 -24.68
N ALA A 213 -23.89 12.96 -24.48
CA ALA A 213 -24.76 13.43 -25.55
C ALA A 213 -25.63 14.62 -25.11
N GLY A 214 -25.95 15.50 -26.05
CA GLY A 214 -26.93 16.56 -25.86
C GLY A 214 -28.36 16.00 -25.78
N VAL A 215 -29.21 16.62 -24.96
CA VAL A 215 -30.66 16.50 -25.12
C VAL A 215 -30.98 17.23 -26.45
N GLU A 216 -31.70 16.58 -27.37
CA GLU A 216 -31.76 16.88 -28.82
C GLU A 216 -32.37 18.24 -29.24
N SER A 217 -32.37 19.27 -28.39
CA SER A 217 -32.99 20.58 -28.66
C SER A 217 -32.06 21.79 -28.66
N GLU A 218 -30.83 21.72 -28.15
CA GLU A 218 -29.97 22.91 -27.94
C GLU A 218 -28.45 22.67 -28.22
N THR A 219 -28.09 21.91 -29.26
CA THR A 219 -26.69 21.80 -29.73
C THR A 219 -26.33 22.87 -30.78
N THR A 220 -25.08 23.33 -30.77
CA THR A 220 -24.50 24.17 -31.83
C THR A 220 -23.53 23.34 -32.66
N GLU A 221 -23.85 23.10 -33.93
CA GLU A 221 -22.97 22.40 -34.88
C GLU A 221 -21.91 23.36 -35.43
N ILE A 222 -20.63 22.98 -35.35
CA ILE A 222 -19.49 23.76 -35.83
C ILE A 222 -18.61 22.91 -36.74
N THR A 223 -18.47 23.35 -37.99
CA THR A 223 -17.48 22.80 -38.94
C THR A 223 -16.31 23.77 -39.07
N ILE A 224 -15.10 23.32 -38.74
CA ILE A 224 -13.87 24.08 -38.99
C ILE A 224 -13.50 23.93 -40.48
N PRO A 225 -13.38 25.03 -41.25
CA PRO A 225 -13.06 24.97 -42.67
C PRO A 225 -11.69 24.35 -42.97
N ALA A 226 -11.56 23.67 -44.10
CA ALA A 226 -10.29 23.10 -44.55
C ALA A 226 -9.22 24.18 -44.83
N GLU A 227 -9.64 25.38 -45.28
CA GLU A 227 -8.78 26.55 -45.48
C GLU A 227 -9.19 27.73 -44.57
N ALA A 228 -8.20 28.41 -43.99
CA ALA A 228 -8.45 29.52 -43.06
C ALA A 228 -9.27 30.66 -43.70
N PRO A 229 -10.40 31.09 -43.10
CA PRO A 229 -11.31 32.00 -43.77
C PRO A 229 -10.74 33.42 -43.87
N SER A 230 -10.91 34.03 -45.06
CA SER A 230 -10.41 35.38 -45.35
C SER A 230 -11.10 36.51 -44.55
N LYS A 231 -12.29 36.23 -44.01
CA LYS A 231 -13.09 37.07 -43.09
C LYS A 231 -13.57 36.22 -41.93
N LYS A 232 -13.77 36.82 -40.75
CA LYS A 232 -14.31 36.08 -39.59
C LYS A 232 -15.70 35.53 -39.91
N ILE A 233 -15.92 34.25 -39.61
CA ILE A 233 -17.26 33.64 -39.50
C ILE A 233 -17.74 33.94 -38.07
N LYS A 234 -18.95 34.45 -37.89
CA LYS A 234 -19.49 34.82 -36.57
C LYS A 234 -20.88 34.24 -36.38
N ALA A 235 -21.12 33.67 -35.20
CA ALA A 235 -22.41 33.33 -34.64
C ALA A 235 -22.58 34.03 -33.28
N ASP A 236 -23.70 33.80 -32.60
CA ASP A 236 -24.01 34.43 -31.31
C ASP A 236 -23.09 33.95 -30.17
N ASN A 237 -22.63 32.69 -30.25
CA ASN A 237 -21.89 31.98 -29.20
C ASN A 237 -20.51 31.45 -29.63
N TYR A 238 -20.08 31.70 -30.87
CA TYR A 238 -18.72 31.43 -31.33
C TYR A 238 -18.30 32.34 -32.51
N GLU A 239 -16.98 32.47 -32.74
CA GLU A 239 -16.43 32.95 -34.02
C GLU A 239 -15.28 32.07 -34.52
N ILE A 240 -15.14 31.93 -35.84
CA ILE A 240 -13.95 31.36 -36.49
C ILE A 240 -13.21 32.50 -37.18
N SER A 241 -11.95 32.69 -36.79
CA SER A 241 -11.12 33.81 -37.25
C SER A 241 -9.99 33.34 -38.18
N LYS A 242 -9.02 34.22 -38.47
CA LYS A 242 -7.85 33.87 -39.29
C LYS A 242 -7.07 32.72 -38.64
N LYS A 243 -6.31 31.96 -39.45
CA LYS A 243 -5.58 30.75 -38.99
C LYS A 243 -6.50 29.70 -38.35
N ASN A 244 -7.77 29.61 -38.79
CA ASN A 244 -8.74 28.62 -38.28
C ASN A 244 -8.86 28.57 -36.74
N LYS A 245 -8.66 29.72 -36.06
CA LYS A 245 -8.94 29.81 -34.64
C LYS A 245 -10.44 29.95 -34.41
N LEU A 246 -11.06 28.87 -33.94
CA LEU A 246 -12.39 28.83 -33.35
C LEU A 246 -12.31 29.38 -31.92
N THR A 247 -13.18 30.33 -31.58
CA THR A 247 -13.33 30.86 -30.22
C THR A 247 -14.79 30.73 -29.80
N ILE A 248 -15.05 29.94 -28.76
CA ILE A 248 -16.35 29.73 -28.14
C ILE A 248 -16.52 30.76 -27.02
N THR A 249 -17.58 31.57 -27.11
CA THR A 249 -17.73 32.82 -26.33
C THR A 249 -18.84 32.79 -25.28
N ALA A 250 -19.56 31.67 -25.14
CA ALA A 250 -20.63 31.51 -24.15
C ALA A 250 -20.78 30.03 -23.70
N PRO A 251 -21.47 29.76 -22.57
CA PRO A 251 -21.90 28.41 -22.21
C PRO A 251 -22.78 27.77 -23.29
N GLY A 252 -22.73 26.44 -23.41
CA GLY A 252 -23.49 25.71 -24.43
C GLY A 252 -22.90 24.32 -24.73
N THR A 253 -23.59 23.56 -25.57
CA THR A 253 -23.10 22.30 -26.13
C THR A 253 -22.72 22.50 -27.60
N TYR A 254 -21.51 22.12 -27.97
CA TYR A 254 -20.89 22.39 -29.26
C TYR A 254 -20.40 21.08 -29.88
N VAL A 255 -20.98 20.67 -31.00
CA VAL A 255 -20.46 19.53 -31.78
C VAL A 255 -19.46 20.10 -32.77
N ILE A 256 -18.21 19.63 -32.71
CA ILE A 256 -17.08 20.19 -33.45
C ILE A 256 -16.50 19.11 -34.35
N GLN A 257 -16.48 19.41 -35.65
CA GLN A 257 -15.91 18.57 -36.70
C GLN A 257 -15.03 19.43 -37.63
N ALA A 258 -14.14 18.79 -38.39
CA ALA A 258 -13.44 19.44 -39.50
C ALA A 258 -14.21 19.22 -40.81
N GLU A 259 -14.07 20.15 -41.77
CA GLU A 259 -14.63 19.98 -43.13
C GLU A 259 -14.03 18.78 -43.86
N ASN A 260 -12.76 18.46 -43.56
CA ASN A 260 -12.11 17.23 -43.99
C ASN A 260 -11.75 16.37 -42.77
N ALA A 261 -12.40 15.20 -42.64
CA ALA A 261 -12.17 14.24 -41.56
C ALA A 261 -10.97 13.31 -41.81
N GLU A 262 -10.33 13.34 -42.98
CA GLU A 262 -9.19 12.45 -43.31
C GLU A 262 -7.82 13.14 -43.17
N THR A 263 -7.76 14.48 -43.18
CA THR A 263 -6.51 15.24 -43.14
C THR A 263 -6.47 16.25 -42.00
N ALA A 264 -5.34 16.33 -41.29
CA ALA A 264 -5.14 17.32 -40.25
C ALA A 264 -5.32 18.76 -40.77
N THR A 265 -6.21 19.51 -40.13
CA THR A 265 -6.48 20.91 -40.42
C THR A 265 -5.64 21.79 -39.48
N ASP A 266 -4.88 22.75 -40.02
CA ASP A 266 -4.22 23.76 -39.18
C ASP A 266 -5.30 24.62 -38.50
N GLY A 267 -5.33 24.66 -37.16
CA GLY A 267 -6.42 25.30 -36.43
C GLY A 267 -6.29 25.20 -34.91
N LEU A 268 -7.06 26.04 -34.21
CA LEU A 268 -7.07 26.14 -32.75
C LEU A 268 -8.51 26.25 -32.24
N ILE A 269 -8.80 25.66 -31.08
CA ILE A 269 -10.05 25.81 -30.35
C ILE A 269 -9.75 26.55 -29.04
N GLU A 270 -10.35 27.71 -28.85
CA GLU A 270 -10.30 28.45 -27.60
C GLU A 270 -11.70 28.56 -27.00
N VAL A 271 -11.82 28.31 -25.70
CA VAL A 271 -13.05 28.57 -24.93
C VAL A 271 -12.74 29.73 -23.99
N ASP A 272 -13.33 30.88 -24.28
CA ASP A 272 -13.14 32.12 -23.53
C ASP A 272 -14.46 32.91 -23.52
N TYR A 273 -15.17 32.88 -22.39
CA TYR A 273 -16.49 33.51 -22.30
C TYR A 273 -16.38 35.04 -22.39
N ALA A 274 -17.18 35.62 -23.28
CA ALA A 274 -17.20 37.08 -23.50
C ALA A 274 -17.83 37.86 -22.33
N ASP A 275 -18.67 37.20 -21.53
CA ASP A 275 -19.10 37.68 -20.21
C ASP A 275 -18.39 36.87 -19.13
N GLU A 276 -17.53 37.53 -18.36
CA GLU A 276 -16.80 36.95 -17.23
C GLU A 276 -17.71 36.47 -16.08
N ASN A 277 -18.99 36.88 -16.09
CA ASN A 277 -20.00 36.46 -15.12
C ASN A 277 -20.87 35.29 -15.62
N ALA A 278 -20.64 34.80 -16.84
CA ALA A 278 -21.43 33.73 -17.44
C ALA A 278 -21.26 32.41 -16.67
N SER A 279 -22.31 32.00 -15.96
CA SER A 279 -22.36 30.70 -15.28
C SER A 279 -22.86 29.61 -16.21
N GLY A 280 -22.10 28.54 -16.38
CA GLY A 280 -22.50 27.38 -17.17
C GLY A 280 -21.33 26.53 -17.66
N THR A 281 -21.66 25.35 -18.18
CA THR A 281 -20.70 24.40 -18.73
C THR A 281 -20.46 24.70 -20.22
N ALA A 282 -19.20 24.74 -20.65
CA ALA A 282 -18.83 24.59 -22.05
C ALA A 282 -18.66 23.10 -22.34
N HIS A 283 -19.59 22.51 -23.10
CA HIS A 283 -19.57 21.10 -23.45
C HIS A 283 -19.16 20.96 -24.93
N LEU A 284 -17.91 20.58 -25.17
CA LEU A 284 -17.38 20.32 -26.50
C LEU A 284 -17.57 18.83 -26.82
N ILE A 285 -18.09 18.50 -27.98
CA ILE A 285 -18.20 17.13 -28.49
C ILE A 285 -17.29 17.06 -29.73
N LEU A 286 -16.17 16.35 -29.60
CA LEU A 286 -15.19 16.17 -30.68
C LEU A 286 -15.65 15.00 -31.55
N ASN A 287 -16.00 15.30 -32.80
CA ASN A 287 -16.63 14.37 -33.73
C ASN A 287 -15.74 14.14 -34.96
N GLY A 288 -14.68 13.33 -34.79
CA GLY A 288 -13.74 13.02 -35.88
C GLY A 288 -12.83 14.20 -36.25
N ILE A 289 -12.38 14.98 -35.27
CA ILE A 289 -11.55 16.16 -35.53
C ILE A 289 -10.07 15.81 -35.58
N HIS A 290 -9.39 16.24 -36.64
CA HIS A 290 -7.94 16.15 -36.78
C HIS A 290 -7.36 17.55 -36.91
N LEU A 291 -6.69 18.03 -35.85
CA LEU A 291 -6.06 19.34 -35.79
C LEU A 291 -4.53 19.23 -35.76
N THR A 292 -3.87 20.17 -36.42
CA THR A 292 -2.44 20.43 -36.28
C THR A 292 -2.21 21.90 -35.94
N SER A 293 -1.06 22.21 -35.34
CA SER A 293 -0.80 23.51 -34.73
C SER A 293 0.42 24.22 -35.33
N SER A 294 0.58 24.19 -36.65
CA SER A 294 1.65 24.92 -37.35
C SER A 294 1.57 26.45 -37.13
N ASN A 295 0.43 26.93 -36.62
CA ASN A 295 0.20 28.30 -36.20
C ASN A 295 0.40 28.60 -34.69
N ASN A 296 0.62 27.58 -33.84
CA ASN A 296 0.88 27.65 -32.39
C ASN A 296 2.38 27.86 -32.11
N THR A 297 2.99 28.83 -32.79
CA THR A 297 4.45 28.98 -32.89
C THR A 297 5.07 29.87 -31.80
N ASN A 298 4.37 30.12 -30.70
CA ASN A 298 4.88 30.95 -29.61
C ASN A 298 4.77 30.17 -28.30
N PRO A 299 5.89 29.79 -27.66
CA PRO A 299 5.86 29.16 -26.35
C PRO A 299 5.28 30.13 -25.33
N ASP A 300 4.07 29.82 -24.92
CA ASP A 300 3.42 30.33 -23.73
C ASP A 300 2.98 29.11 -22.93
N SER A 301 3.10 29.15 -21.60
CA SER A 301 2.75 28.03 -20.69
C SER A 301 1.25 27.72 -20.63
N ASP A 302 0.52 28.26 -21.61
CA ASP A 302 -0.76 28.93 -21.49
C ASP A 302 -1.57 28.81 -22.82
N THR A 303 -1.03 28.09 -23.80
CA THR A 303 -1.58 27.84 -25.15
C THR A 303 -1.42 26.38 -25.57
N GLY A 304 -2.50 25.81 -26.08
CA GLY A 304 -2.54 24.50 -26.73
C GLY A 304 -3.63 24.42 -27.80
N LEU A 305 -3.72 23.30 -28.53
CA LEU A 305 -4.70 23.15 -29.63
C LEU A 305 -6.13 23.34 -29.15
N ILE A 306 -6.45 22.82 -27.96
CA ILE A 306 -7.66 23.16 -27.22
C ILE A 306 -7.26 23.93 -25.97
N THR A 307 -7.64 25.21 -25.87
CA THR A 307 -7.33 26.08 -24.74
C THR A 307 -8.60 26.57 -24.04
N ILE A 308 -8.83 26.15 -22.81
CA ILE A 308 -9.93 26.60 -21.95
C ILE A 308 -9.39 27.67 -20.97
N LYS A 309 -9.93 28.88 -21.06
CA LYS A 309 -9.52 30.03 -20.22
C LYS A 309 -10.29 30.09 -18.91
N LYS A 310 -9.73 30.85 -17.95
CA LYS A 310 -10.27 31.10 -16.60
C LYS A 310 -11.66 31.76 -16.54
N SER A 311 -12.16 32.27 -17.66
CA SER A 311 -13.53 32.82 -17.79
C SER A 311 -14.60 31.72 -17.81
N VAL A 312 -14.20 30.48 -18.09
CA VAL A 312 -15.10 29.32 -18.18
C VAL A 312 -15.30 28.70 -16.79
N THR A 313 -16.56 28.56 -16.34
CA THR A 313 -16.83 28.01 -14.99
C THR A 313 -16.66 26.49 -14.90
N LYS A 314 -16.89 25.76 -16.00
CA LYS A 314 -16.63 24.33 -16.14
C LYS A 314 -16.50 23.96 -17.63
N ALA A 315 -15.59 23.05 -17.96
CA ALA A 315 -15.50 22.47 -19.30
C ALA A 315 -15.72 20.95 -19.27
N VAL A 316 -16.38 20.44 -20.30
CA VAL A 316 -16.53 19.01 -20.60
C VAL A 316 -16.12 18.80 -22.06
N ILE A 317 -15.25 17.84 -22.33
CA ILE A 317 -14.87 17.40 -23.68
C ILE A 317 -15.33 15.95 -23.85
N THR A 318 -16.33 15.72 -24.69
CA THR A 318 -16.73 14.39 -25.10
C THR A 318 -15.94 13.98 -26.34
N VAL A 319 -15.28 12.84 -26.28
CA VAL A 319 -14.73 12.12 -27.43
C VAL A 319 -15.88 11.27 -27.99
N ALA A 320 -16.42 11.64 -29.15
CA ALA A 320 -17.67 11.04 -29.65
C ALA A 320 -17.50 9.54 -29.97
N ASP A 321 -18.53 8.75 -29.68
CA ASP A 321 -18.51 7.30 -29.86
C ASP A 321 -18.21 6.89 -31.31
N ASN A 322 -17.40 5.85 -31.49
CA ASN A 322 -16.87 5.39 -32.78
C ASN A 322 -16.10 6.45 -33.60
N THR A 323 -15.58 7.52 -32.96
CA THR A 323 -14.70 8.50 -33.62
C THR A 323 -13.27 8.43 -33.13
N THR A 324 -12.32 8.74 -34.02
CA THR A 324 -10.93 9.03 -33.67
C THR A 324 -10.70 10.52 -33.84
N ASN A 325 -10.14 11.15 -32.83
CA ASN A 325 -9.81 12.57 -32.81
C ASN A 325 -8.29 12.69 -32.61
N THR A 326 -7.61 13.54 -33.37
CA THR A 326 -6.15 13.73 -33.28
C THR A 326 -5.80 15.20 -33.07
N LEU A 327 -4.99 15.48 -32.05
CA LEU A 327 -4.40 16.78 -31.77
C LEU A 327 -2.89 16.70 -31.94
N THR A 328 -2.35 17.27 -33.01
CA THR A 328 -0.90 17.32 -33.27
C THR A 328 -0.32 18.67 -32.87
N ASP A 329 0.30 18.71 -31.69
CA ASP A 329 1.04 19.85 -31.16
C ASP A 329 2.48 19.88 -31.70
N THR A 330 2.69 20.87 -32.56
CA THR A 330 3.99 21.22 -33.15
C THR A 330 4.56 22.51 -32.54
N GLY A 331 4.04 22.97 -31.40
CA GLY A 331 4.59 24.10 -30.66
C GLY A 331 6.01 23.81 -30.15
N GLU A 332 6.83 24.85 -30.00
CA GLU A 332 8.21 24.76 -29.50
C GLU A 332 8.27 24.98 -27.98
N THR A 333 9.42 24.71 -27.35
CA THR A 333 9.70 25.15 -25.97
C THR A 333 10.10 26.62 -25.92
N GLY A 334 9.99 27.26 -24.75
CA GLY A 334 10.46 28.61 -24.51
C GLY A 334 10.77 28.89 -23.06
N ILE A 335 10.84 30.17 -22.67
CA ILE A 335 11.12 30.61 -21.30
C ILE A 335 9.88 31.31 -20.72
N ASP A 336 9.60 31.07 -19.45
CA ASP A 336 8.46 31.67 -18.75
C ASP A 336 8.66 33.18 -18.61
N LYS A 337 7.60 33.94 -18.84
CA LYS A 337 7.66 35.40 -18.86
C LYS A 337 7.50 36.00 -17.46
N ASP A 338 6.97 35.22 -16.52
CA ASP A 338 6.71 35.67 -15.15
C ASP A 338 7.97 35.55 -14.26
N ASP A 339 8.82 34.52 -14.47
CA ASP A 339 10.10 34.35 -13.75
C ASP A 339 11.36 34.53 -14.62
N ASN A 340 11.24 34.49 -15.96
CA ASN A 340 12.35 34.63 -16.93
C ASN A 340 13.46 33.55 -16.79
N THR A 341 13.14 32.39 -16.23
CA THR A 341 14.09 31.29 -15.94
C THR A 341 13.53 29.90 -16.22
N SER A 342 12.27 29.61 -15.90
CA SER A 342 11.63 28.32 -16.10
C SER A 342 11.35 28.04 -17.57
N THR A 343 11.45 26.78 -17.99
CA THR A 343 11.07 26.38 -19.35
C THR A 343 9.55 26.34 -19.47
N THR A 344 9.00 26.89 -20.56
CA THR A 344 7.59 26.78 -20.92
C THR A 344 7.38 25.81 -22.07
N TYR A 345 6.26 25.11 -21.97
CA TYR A 345 5.88 24.00 -22.82
C TYR A 345 4.44 24.24 -23.29
N THR A 346 4.18 24.03 -24.58
CA THR A 346 2.81 23.95 -25.13
C THR A 346 2.10 22.68 -24.64
N ALA A 347 0.86 22.48 -25.07
CA ALA A 347 0.20 21.19 -24.91
C ALA A 347 -0.83 20.90 -26.01
N GLY A 348 -1.25 19.65 -26.15
CA GLY A 348 -2.46 19.31 -26.91
C GLY A 348 -3.71 19.98 -26.32
N ILE A 349 -3.89 19.88 -25.00
CA ILE A 349 -5.00 20.51 -24.27
C ILE A 349 -4.48 21.31 -23.07
N VAL A 350 -4.89 22.57 -22.95
CA VAL A 350 -4.63 23.45 -21.79
C VAL A 350 -5.96 23.87 -21.15
N CYS A 351 -6.12 23.68 -19.85
CA CYS A 351 -7.27 24.16 -19.09
C CYS A 351 -6.83 24.96 -17.84
N LYS A 352 -7.28 26.21 -17.72
CA LYS A 352 -6.74 27.15 -16.72
C LYS A 352 -7.74 27.51 -15.63
N LYS A 353 -7.43 27.16 -14.38
CA LYS A 353 -8.22 27.49 -13.19
C LYS A 353 -9.71 27.09 -13.28
N THR A 354 -10.04 26.16 -14.16
CA THR A 354 -11.38 25.68 -14.50
C THR A 354 -11.39 24.15 -14.41
N PRO A 355 -12.37 23.51 -13.74
CA PRO A 355 -12.51 22.06 -13.75
C PRO A 355 -12.76 21.53 -15.17
N LEU A 356 -11.98 20.53 -15.60
CA LEU A 356 -12.12 19.86 -16.89
C LEU A 356 -12.57 18.41 -16.67
N THR A 357 -13.56 17.98 -17.44
CA THR A 357 -13.87 16.55 -17.63
C THR A 357 -13.64 16.16 -19.08
N ILE A 358 -13.03 15.00 -19.32
CA ILE A 358 -12.98 14.33 -20.62
C ILE A 358 -13.80 13.03 -20.51
N ASN A 359 -14.72 12.78 -21.43
CA ASN A 359 -15.61 11.62 -21.39
C ASN A 359 -15.93 11.04 -22.78
N GLY A 360 -16.68 9.93 -22.82
CA GLY A 360 -17.18 9.33 -24.06
C GLY A 360 -16.24 8.26 -24.64
N SER A 361 -16.81 7.27 -25.32
CA SER A 361 -16.14 6.04 -25.76
C SER A 361 -15.31 6.15 -27.04
N GLY A 362 -15.09 7.36 -27.56
CA GLY A 362 -14.21 7.59 -28.70
C GLY A 362 -12.71 7.55 -28.33
N THR A 363 -11.85 7.61 -29.35
CA THR A 363 -10.39 7.72 -29.20
C THR A 363 -9.92 9.16 -29.36
N LEU A 364 -9.07 9.63 -28.44
CA LEU A 364 -8.36 10.91 -28.52
C LEU A 364 -6.85 10.67 -28.54
N ASN A 365 -6.21 10.95 -29.66
CA ASN A 365 -4.77 10.90 -29.80
C ASN A 365 -4.19 12.31 -29.66
N ILE A 366 -3.18 12.48 -28.82
CA ILE A 366 -2.43 13.73 -28.66
C ILE A 366 -0.97 13.46 -28.98
N LEU A 367 -0.48 14.09 -30.04
CA LEU A 367 0.90 14.01 -30.49
C LEU A 367 1.58 15.34 -30.17
N SER A 368 2.36 15.45 -29.09
CA SER A 368 3.12 16.67 -28.75
C SER A 368 4.62 16.42 -28.80
N THR A 369 5.29 17.09 -29.74
CA THR A 369 6.73 16.85 -29.97
C THR A 369 7.61 17.45 -28.88
N TYR A 370 7.23 18.62 -28.37
CA TYR A 370 8.04 19.41 -27.44
C TYR A 370 7.26 19.85 -26.18
N GLY A 371 5.98 19.50 -26.08
CA GLY A 371 5.07 19.96 -25.04
C GLY A 371 4.47 18.83 -24.22
N ASN A 372 3.39 19.16 -23.51
CA ASN A 372 2.62 18.22 -22.71
C ASN A 372 1.48 17.61 -23.55
N GLY A 373 0.93 16.47 -23.13
CA GLY A 373 -0.36 16.01 -23.68
C GLY A 373 -1.51 16.90 -23.20
N ILE A 374 -1.76 16.88 -21.88
CA ILE A 374 -2.85 17.60 -21.21
C ILE A 374 -2.30 18.35 -20.00
N LYS A 375 -2.58 19.65 -19.92
CA LYS A 375 -2.23 20.52 -18.78
C LYS A 375 -3.45 21.20 -18.19
N CYS A 376 -3.94 20.71 -17.05
CA CYS A 376 -5.02 21.33 -16.29
C CYS A 376 -4.51 21.96 -14.99
N THR A 377 -4.70 23.27 -14.79
CA THR A 377 -4.36 23.94 -13.51
C THR A 377 -5.51 23.92 -12.50
N ASN A 378 -6.38 22.93 -12.58
CA ASN A 378 -7.51 22.69 -11.67
C ASN A 378 -7.71 21.17 -11.49
N LEU A 379 -8.92 20.74 -11.17
CA LEU A 379 -9.31 19.32 -11.14
C LEU A 379 -9.49 18.81 -12.58
N LEU A 380 -8.79 17.73 -12.92
CA LEU A 380 -8.97 16.98 -14.16
C LEU A 380 -9.73 15.68 -13.87
N LYS A 381 -10.75 15.39 -14.68
CA LYS A 381 -11.51 14.15 -14.66
C LYS A 381 -11.48 13.48 -16.04
N ILE A 382 -11.33 12.17 -16.07
CA ILE A 382 -11.37 11.37 -17.30
C ILE A 382 -12.26 10.15 -17.03
N LEU A 383 -13.21 9.86 -17.93
CA LEU A 383 -14.04 8.65 -17.83
C LEU A 383 -14.38 8.03 -19.18
N ASP A 384 -14.50 6.70 -19.24
CA ASP A 384 -14.96 5.87 -20.37
C ASP A 384 -14.20 6.04 -21.71
N ALA A 385 -13.21 6.94 -21.80
CA ALA A 385 -12.52 7.33 -23.03
C ALA A 385 -11.19 6.60 -23.25
N THR A 386 -10.80 6.41 -24.52
CA THR A 386 -9.44 5.99 -24.88
C THR A 386 -8.59 7.22 -25.20
N ILE A 387 -7.52 7.46 -24.45
CA ILE A 387 -6.60 8.59 -24.69
C ILE A 387 -5.19 8.08 -24.90
N THR A 388 -4.60 8.41 -26.05
CA THR A 388 -3.18 8.20 -26.35
C THR A 388 -2.43 9.53 -26.26
N VAL A 389 -1.31 9.57 -25.55
CA VAL A 389 -0.40 10.73 -25.51
C VAL A 389 1.01 10.27 -25.83
N SER A 390 1.61 10.84 -26.88
CA SER A 390 2.99 10.55 -27.28
C SER A 390 3.56 11.71 -28.12
N GLY A 391 4.78 11.57 -28.60
CA GLY A 391 5.33 12.30 -29.73
C GLY A 391 5.12 11.55 -31.06
N PRO A 392 5.44 12.18 -32.21
CA PRO A 392 5.32 11.53 -33.52
C PRO A 392 6.17 10.24 -33.63
N ASP A 393 5.62 9.22 -34.29
CA ASP A 393 6.21 7.88 -34.48
C ASP A 393 6.43 7.09 -33.17
N ASP A 394 5.52 7.22 -32.18
CA ASP A 394 5.60 6.53 -30.89
C ASP A 394 6.88 6.86 -30.10
N LYS A 395 7.27 8.14 -30.18
CA LYS A 395 8.30 8.73 -29.32
C LYS A 395 7.65 9.25 -28.04
N ALA A 396 8.45 9.56 -27.04
CA ALA A 396 8.00 10.33 -25.90
C ALA A 396 7.43 11.69 -26.32
N CYS A 397 6.35 12.16 -25.69
CA CYS A 397 5.99 13.57 -25.76
C CYS A 397 7.04 14.41 -24.99
N GLY A 398 7.41 15.58 -25.49
CA GLY A 398 8.60 16.33 -25.02
C GLY A 398 8.55 16.90 -23.59
N HIS A 399 7.52 16.59 -22.80
CA HIS A 399 7.41 16.88 -21.37
C HIS A 399 6.42 15.87 -20.73
N ASN A 400 5.71 16.25 -19.66
CA ASN A 400 4.70 15.41 -19.01
C ASN A 400 3.53 15.03 -19.93
N GLY A 401 3.03 13.80 -19.80
CA GLY A 401 1.86 13.32 -20.53
C GLY A 401 0.56 14.02 -20.13
N ILE A 402 0.04 13.71 -18.94
CA ILE A 402 -1.24 14.24 -18.45
C ILE A 402 -1.04 14.84 -17.05
N SER A 403 -1.44 16.11 -16.86
CA SER A 403 -1.30 16.81 -15.59
C SER A 403 -2.58 17.52 -15.12
N GLY A 404 -2.86 17.42 -13.82
CA GLY A 404 -3.99 18.08 -13.15
C GLY A 404 -3.57 18.64 -11.79
N LYS A 405 -3.37 19.95 -11.71
CA LYS A 405 -2.80 20.63 -10.53
C LYS A 405 -3.52 20.26 -9.23
N LEU A 406 -4.85 20.45 -9.18
CA LEU A 406 -5.62 20.19 -7.95
C LEU A 406 -6.02 18.72 -7.77
N GLY A 407 -5.77 17.87 -8.76
CA GLY A 407 -6.06 16.45 -8.73
C GLY A 407 -6.43 15.88 -10.09
N VAL A 408 -6.22 14.57 -10.26
CA VAL A 408 -6.48 13.82 -11.49
C VAL A 408 -7.31 12.58 -11.14
N PHE A 409 -8.50 12.47 -11.71
CA PHE A 409 -9.42 11.38 -11.39
C PHE A 409 -9.83 10.66 -12.68
N VAL A 410 -9.46 9.39 -12.79
CA VAL A 410 -9.67 8.54 -13.95
C VAL A 410 -10.60 7.40 -13.56
N LYS A 411 -11.63 7.15 -14.37
CA LYS A 411 -12.57 6.06 -14.12
C LYS A 411 -12.96 5.32 -15.40
N ASP A 412 -12.78 4.00 -15.43
CA ASP A 412 -13.18 3.13 -16.56
C ASP A 412 -12.65 3.60 -17.94
N ALA A 413 -11.54 4.34 -17.97
CA ALA A 413 -10.92 4.92 -19.17
C ALA A 413 -9.59 4.23 -19.48
N ASP A 414 -9.23 4.18 -20.77
CA ASP A 414 -7.99 3.57 -21.23
C ASP A 414 -6.96 4.64 -21.58
N LEU A 415 -5.80 4.63 -20.91
CA LEU A 415 -4.74 5.62 -21.11
C LEU A 415 -3.45 4.94 -21.59
N ASN A 416 -2.96 5.35 -22.77
CA ASN A 416 -1.64 4.99 -23.26
C ASN A 416 -0.78 6.25 -23.33
N VAL A 417 0.25 6.36 -22.49
CA VAL A 417 1.06 7.58 -22.36
C VAL A 417 2.54 7.24 -22.44
N HIS A 418 3.21 7.86 -23.41
CA HIS A 418 4.66 7.85 -23.55
C HIS A 418 5.18 9.28 -23.44
N SER A 419 5.92 9.59 -22.38
CA SER A 419 6.32 10.96 -22.04
C SER A 419 7.81 11.04 -21.70
N ASP A 420 8.40 12.22 -21.91
CA ASP A 420 9.75 12.52 -21.48
C ASP A 420 9.77 12.77 -19.97
N GLY A 421 8.86 13.62 -19.50
CA GLY A 421 8.55 13.74 -18.07
C GLY A 421 7.56 12.70 -17.58
N ASP A 422 6.77 13.06 -16.57
CA ASP A 422 5.83 12.14 -15.93
C ASP A 422 4.67 11.76 -16.84
N CYS A 423 4.24 10.50 -16.85
CA CYS A 423 3.05 10.12 -17.63
C CYS A 423 1.77 10.70 -17.03
N LEU A 424 1.62 10.65 -15.70
CA LEU A 424 0.45 11.17 -14.99
C LEU A 424 0.87 11.92 -13.71
N LYS A 425 0.62 13.24 -13.65
CA LYS A 425 1.11 14.12 -12.57
C LYS A 425 0.02 14.98 -11.92
N THR A 426 0.02 15.12 -10.59
CA THR A 426 -0.60 16.28 -9.92
C THR A 426 0.48 17.29 -9.54
N THR A 427 0.17 18.59 -9.62
CA THR A 427 1.17 19.67 -9.50
C THR A 427 0.74 20.76 -8.52
N LEU A 428 -0.03 20.38 -7.49
CA LEU A 428 -0.20 21.22 -6.30
C LEU A 428 1.08 21.09 -5.47
N ASP A 429 1.56 22.19 -4.92
CA ASP A 429 2.75 22.23 -4.08
C ASP A 429 2.50 23.03 -2.78
N GLU A 430 3.50 23.10 -1.91
CA GLU A 430 3.41 23.83 -0.64
C GLU A 430 3.24 25.35 -0.84
N SER A 431 3.76 25.91 -1.94
CA SER A 431 3.65 27.34 -2.23
C SER A 431 2.20 27.71 -2.56
N ASP A 432 1.49 26.87 -3.33
CA ASP A 432 0.05 27.02 -3.57
C ASP A 432 -0.76 26.98 -2.28
N ILE A 433 -0.40 26.07 -1.36
CA ILE A 433 -1.10 25.91 -0.08
C ILE A 433 -0.78 27.08 0.87
N ALA A 434 0.41 27.67 0.78
CA ALA A 434 0.77 28.89 1.48
C ALA A 434 0.02 30.11 0.96
N GLU A 435 -0.23 30.20 -0.35
CA GLU A 435 -1.07 31.24 -0.97
C GLU A 435 -2.57 31.06 -0.68
N ASP A 436 -3.09 29.82 -0.79
CA ASP A 436 -4.47 29.46 -0.48
C ASP A 436 -4.54 28.16 0.34
N ALA A 437 -4.61 28.33 1.66
CA ALA A 437 -4.74 27.23 2.63
C ALA A 437 -6.03 26.39 2.47
N SER A 438 -6.97 26.76 1.60
CA SER A 438 -8.12 25.90 1.26
C SER A 438 -7.75 24.75 0.32
N LEU A 439 -6.57 24.79 -0.31
CA LEU A 439 -6.06 23.76 -1.21
C LEU A 439 -5.40 22.57 -0.48
N ALA A 440 -5.15 22.66 0.83
CA ALA A 440 -4.40 21.65 1.62
C ALA A 440 -4.96 20.21 1.61
N ASP A 441 -6.23 20.03 1.21
CA ASP A 441 -6.89 18.72 1.06
C ASP A 441 -6.94 18.22 -0.41
N LEU A 442 -6.31 18.93 -1.36
CA LEU A 442 -6.31 18.63 -2.80
C LEU A 442 -5.00 17.93 -3.23
N GLY A 443 -4.67 17.90 -4.53
CA GLY A 443 -3.50 17.17 -5.05
C GLY A 443 -3.65 15.64 -4.99
N ASN A 444 -4.90 15.15 -5.02
CA ASN A 444 -5.23 13.72 -4.94
C ASN A 444 -5.39 13.12 -6.35
N MET A 445 -5.12 11.83 -6.47
CA MET A 445 -5.25 11.06 -7.69
C MET A 445 -6.13 9.81 -7.49
N GLU A 446 -6.90 9.45 -8.52
CA GLU A 446 -7.72 8.23 -8.57
C GLU A 446 -7.57 7.54 -9.92
N LEU A 447 -7.31 6.24 -9.90
CA LEU A 447 -7.30 5.32 -11.03
C LEU A 447 -8.29 4.18 -10.71
N ASP A 448 -9.57 4.30 -11.11
CA ASP A 448 -10.64 3.36 -10.75
C ASP A 448 -11.21 2.64 -11.99
N GLY A 449 -10.88 1.36 -12.18
CA GLY A 449 -11.15 0.64 -13.43
C GLY A 449 -10.12 0.97 -14.51
N GLY A 450 -10.48 0.80 -15.79
CA GLY A 450 -9.64 1.18 -16.94
C GLY A 450 -8.35 0.38 -17.13
N THR A 451 -7.70 0.57 -18.29
CA THR A 451 -6.37 0.02 -18.59
C THR A 451 -5.35 1.12 -18.85
N TYR A 452 -4.15 0.95 -18.30
CA TYR A 452 -3.11 1.99 -18.29
C TYR A 452 -1.78 1.41 -18.77
N THR A 453 -1.17 2.06 -19.76
CA THR A 453 0.18 1.76 -20.24
C THR A 453 0.98 3.06 -20.22
N PHE A 454 1.97 3.13 -19.33
CA PHE A 454 2.74 4.34 -19.05
C PHE A 454 4.23 4.06 -19.25
N VAL A 455 4.87 4.85 -20.11
CA VAL A 455 6.32 4.82 -20.37
C VAL A 455 6.87 6.22 -20.16
N SER A 456 7.65 6.42 -19.11
CA SER A 456 8.40 7.66 -18.89
C SER A 456 9.87 7.47 -19.26
N GLU A 457 10.43 8.38 -20.06
CA GLU A 457 11.86 8.38 -20.37
C GLU A 457 12.68 8.97 -19.23
N ASN A 458 12.24 10.05 -18.57
CA ASN A 458 13.03 10.86 -17.63
C ASN A 458 12.22 11.38 -16.42
N GLY A 459 11.12 10.72 -16.03
CA GLY A 459 10.31 11.04 -14.85
C GLY A 459 9.55 9.85 -14.27
N ASP A 460 8.48 10.12 -13.52
CA ASP A 460 7.64 9.08 -12.91
C ASP A 460 6.56 8.55 -13.88
N ALA A 461 6.19 7.27 -13.80
CA ALA A 461 5.00 6.82 -14.53
C ALA A 461 3.70 7.32 -13.85
N VAL A 462 3.64 7.39 -12.52
CA VAL A 462 2.51 8.00 -11.77
C VAL A 462 3.01 8.81 -10.59
N SER A 463 2.68 10.11 -10.57
CA SER A 463 3.17 11.09 -9.60
C SER A 463 1.99 11.85 -8.95
N ALA A 464 1.59 11.44 -7.73
CA ALA A 464 0.54 12.10 -6.96
C ALA A 464 1.14 12.91 -5.79
N THR A 465 0.75 14.18 -5.64
CA THR A 465 1.22 15.05 -4.55
C THR A 465 0.81 14.49 -3.18
N ARG A 466 -0.40 13.91 -3.08
CA ARG A 466 -1.02 13.62 -1.78
C ARG A 466 -1.50 12.18 -1.63
N THR A 467 -2.69 11.85 -2.12
CA THR A 467 -3.23 10.47 -2.02
C THR A 467 -3.52 9.87 -3.38
N LEU A 468 -3.21 8.60 -3.56
CA LEU A 468 -3.54 7.80 -4.73
C LEU A 468 -4.50 6.66 -4.36
N TYR A 469 -5.66 6.62 -5.01
CA TYR A 469 -6.55 5.45 -5.05
C TYR A 469 -6.21 4.63 -6.31
N LEU A 470 -5.61 3.46 -6.15
CA LEU A 470 -5.09 2.63 -7.25
C LEU A 470 -5.89 1.33 -7.38
N ASN A 471 -6.90 1.33 -8.27
CA ASN A 471 -7.80 0.21 -8.54
C ASN A 471 -7.93 -0.06 -10.06
N PRO A 472 -6.82 -0.24 -10.81
CA PRO A 472 -6.88 -0.46 -12.25
C PRO A 472 -7.49 -1.83 -12.60
N VAL A 473 -7.96 -2.02 -13.84
CA VAL A 473 -8.10 -3.38 -14.41
C VAL A 473 -6.70 -3.93 -14.75
N SER A 474 -5.88 -3.11 -15.40
CA SER A 474 -4.45 -3.36 -15.59
C SER A 474 -3.66 -2.06 -15.69
N LEU A 475 -2.56 -1.96 -14.95
CA LEU A 475 -1.55 -0.91 -15.11
C LEU A 475 -0.21 -1.55 -15.49
N ASN A 476 0.44 -1.04 -16.53
CA ASN A 476 1.84 -1.32 -16.84
C ASN A 476 2.60 0.02 -16.80
N ALA A 477 3.51 0.16 -15.85
CA ALA A 477 4.37 1.33 -15.67
C ALA A 477 5.82 0.96 -16.01
N THR A 478 6.49 1.76 -16.82
CA THR A 478 7.92 1.63 -17.10
C THR A 478 8.58 2.99 -17.03
N THR A 479 9.63 3.11 -16.22
CA THR A 479 10.51 4.29 -16.22
C THR A 479 11.89 3.88 -16.72
N LYS A 480 12.53 4.74 -17.51
CA LYS A 480 13.79 4.39 -18.20
C LYS A 480 15.03 5.14 -17.74
N ASN A 481 14.85 6.38 -17.28
CA ASN A 481 15.92 7.37 -17.04
C ASN A 481 16.95 7.39 -18.19
N ALA A 482 16.49 7.79 -19.37
CA ALA A 482 17.24 7.70 -20.62
C ALA A 482 18.33 8.79 -20.77
N ALA A 483 18.37 9.78 -19.89
CA ALA A 483 19.35 10.88 -19.87
C ALA A 483 20.20 10.89 -18.58
N GLU A 484 21.33 11.59 -18.59
CA GLU A 484 22.11 11.83 -17.36
C GLU A 484 21.24 12.55 -16.31
N ALA A 485 21.24 12.06 -15.07
CA ALA A 485 20.32 12.51 -14.04
C ALA A 485 20.40 14.04 -13.82
N THR A 486 19.25 14.69 -13.88
CA THR A 486 19.10 16.04 -13.31
C THR A 486 19.05 15.92 -11.79
N THR A 487 19.61 16.90 -11.06
CA THR A 487 19.77 16.85 -9.59
C THR A 487 18.47 16.90 -8.78
N ASP A 488 17.31 16.79 -9.43
CA ASP A 488 15.96 16.98 -8.88
C ASP A 488 14.93 16.03 -9.53
N GLY A 489 15.41 15.06 -10.33
CA GLY A 489 14.57 14.07 -11.00
C GLY A 489 14.32 12.84 -10.14
N SER A 490 13.15 12.24 -10.28
CA SER A 490 12.80 10.93 -9.71
C SER A 490 12.11 10.10 -10.78
N TYR A 491 12.31 8.79 -10.70
CA TYR A 491 12.04 7.82 -11.75
C TYR A 491 11.13 6.70 -11.25
N LYS A 492 10.27 7.01 -10.27
CA LYS A 492 9.44 6.03 -9.58
C LYS A 492 8.36 5.49 -10.52
N GLY A 493 8.09 4.19 -10.42
CA GLY A 493 6.97 3.57 -11.14
C GLY A 493 5.64 4.21 -10.72
N ILE A 494 5.36 4.22 -9.41
CA ILE A 494 4.12 4.77 -8.85
C ILE A 494 4.43 5.44 -7.51
N LYS A 495 4.12 6.74 -7.35
CA LYS A 495 4.30 7.45 -6.07
C LYS A 495 3.15 8.32 -5.59
N ALA A 496 3.05 8.50 -4.27
CA ALA A 496 2.16 9.47 -3.64
C ALA A 496 2.70 10.04 -2.31
N GLY A 497 2.62 11.36 -2.10
CA GLY A 497 3.21 12.04 -0.93
C GLY A 497 2.54 11.84 0.46
N THR A 498 1.55 10.94 0.59
CA THR A 498 0.86 10.69 1.88
C THR A 498 0.23 9.32 1.96
N THR A 499 -0.48 8.85 0.92
CA THR A 499 -1.12 7.53 0.96
C THR A 499 -1.32 6.92 -0.42
N ILE A 500 -0.83 5.70 -0.62
CA ILE A 500 -1.28 4.80 -1.69
C ILE A 500 -2.25 3.78 -1.09
N TYR A 501 -3.42 3.62 -1.72
CA TYR A 501 -4.38 2.58 -1.36
C TYR A 501 -4.76 1.72 -2.55
N VAL A 502 -4.51 0.43 -2.43
CA VAL A 502 -4.92 -0.61 -3.38
C VAL A 502 -6.05 -1.42 -2.74
N PRO A 503 -7.31 -1.29 -3.18
CA PRO A 503 -8.44 -2.05 -2.63
C PRO A 503 -8.40 -3.52 -3.10
N GLN A 504 -9.20 -4.36 -2.44
CA GLN A 504 -9.33 -5.79 -2.80
C GLN A 504 -9.72 -6.05 -4.26
N THR A 505 -10.36 -5.07 -4.93
CA THR A 505 -10.84 -5.16 -6.31
C THR A 505 -9.80 -4.84 -7.38
N ALA A 506 -8.59 -4.40 -7.01
CA ALA A 506 -7.57 -4.04 -7.98
C ALA A 506 -7.17 -5.25 -8.84
N GLY A 507 -6.92 -5.01 -10.12
CA GLY A 507 -6.46 -6.01 -11.07
C GLY A 507 -4.94 -6.18 -11.07
N THR A 508 -4.34 -6.16 -12.25
CA THR A 508 -2.88 -6.35 -12.42
C THR A 508 -2.15 -5.02 -12.36
N ILE A 509 -1.03 -4.98 -11.63
CA ILE A 509 -0.12 -3.84 -11.56
C ILE A 509 1.29 -4.35 -11.89
N THR A 510 1.80 -3.97 -13.05
CA THR A 510 3.19 -4.22 -13.47
C THR A 510 3.96 -2.92 -13.37
N ALA A 511 5.13 -2.93 -12.73
CA ALA A 511 6.03 -1.77 -12.69
C ALA A 511 7.48 -2.23 -12.90
N ASP A 512 8.20 -1.50 -13.75
CA ASP A 512 9.61 -1.77 -14.10
C ASP A 512 10.41 -0.45 -14.10
N THR A 513 11.39 -0.35 -13.21
CA THR A 513 12.37 0.75 -13.14
C THR A 513 13.81 0.25 -13.42
N THR A 514 13.96 -1.00 -13.88
CA THR A 514 15.27 -1.65 -14.05
C THR A 514 16.06 -1.20 -15.29
N ALA A 515 15.42 -0.52 -16.24
CA ALA A 515 16.06 0.03 -17.41
C ALA A 515 17.18 1.01 -17.01
N THR A 516 16.93 1.82 -15.98
CA THR A 516 17.89 2.73 -15.38
C THR A 516 19.08 2.00 -14.73
N TYR A 517 18.77 1.04 -13.85
CA TYR A 517 19.71 0.17 -13.14
C TYR A 517 20.61 -0.68 -14.06
N SER A 518 20.27 -0.79 -15.35
CA SER A 518 21.05 -1.56 -16.32
C SER A 518 22.35 -0.87 -16.76
N ALA A 519 22.41 0.47 -16.72
CA ALA A 519 23.55 1.25 -17.22
C ALA A 519 24.65 1.50 -16.16
N SER A 520 24.27 1.53 -14.88
CA SER A 520 25.07 1.97 -13.72
C SER A 520 25.88 0.87 -13.02
N ARG A 521 25.84 -0.37 -13.53
CA ARG A 521 26.30 -1.67 -12.96
C ARG A 521 27.75 -1.82 -12.43
N ALA A 522 28.48 -0.74 -12.17
CA ALA A 522 29.90 -0.76 -11.81
C ALA A 522 30.23 -1.18 -10.36
N SER A 523 29.32 -1.02 -9.39
CA SER A 523 29.59 -1.28 -7.96
C SER A 523 28.69 -2.35 -7.30
N GLY A 524 27.41 -2.42 -7.67
CA GLY A 524 26.44 -3.30 -6.99
C GLY A 524 25.98 -2.80 -5.61
N ASP A 525 26.26 -1.54 -5.30
CA ASP A 525 25.97 -0.82 -4.06
C ASP A 525 24.53 -0.23 -4.03
N SER A 526 24.11 0.30 -2.88
CA SER A 526 22.87 1.08 -2.69
C SER A 526 22.94 2.48 -3.30
N ASN A 527 24.15 3.05 -3.41
CA ASN A 527 24.38 4.43 -3.83
C ASN A 527 24.24 4.69 -5.34
N ASP A 528 23.35 3.99 -6.05
CA ASP A 528 23.06 4.28 -7.45
C ASP A 528 22.04 5.41 -7.58
N SER A 529 22.51 6.62 -7.89
CA SER A 529 21.75 7.86 -8.12
C SER A 529 20.50 7.73 -9.00
N HIS A 530 20.47 6.69 -9.81
CA HIS A 530 19.54 6.51 -10.92
C HIS A 530 18.54 5.39 -10.60
N ALA A 531 18.88 4.47 -9.70
CA ALA A 531 17.95 3.48 -9.21
C ALA A 531 16.79 4.18 -8.49
N ASP A 532 15.56 3.71 -8.71
CA ASP A 532 14.37 4.26 -8.07
C ASP A 532 13.26 3.20 -7.99
N ASP A 533 12.27 3.42 -7.13
CA ASP A 533 11.32 2.41 -6.68
C ASP A 533 10.23 2.08 -7.69
N THR A 534 9.76 0.83 -7.68
CA THR A 534 8.53 0.51 -8.43
C THR A 534 7.27 1.08 -7.79
N ILE A 535 7.18 1.12 -6.46
CA ILE A 535 6.07 1.74 -5.71
C ILE A 535 6.64 2.43 -4.47
N HIS A 536 6.40 3.73 -4.32
CA HIS A 536 6.91 4.55 -3.21
C HIS A 536 5.81 5.40 -2.57
N CYS A 537 5.89 5.67 -1.28
CA CYS A 537 5.00 6.63 -0.64
C CYS A 537 5.63 7.23 0.61
N ASP A 538 5.74 8.56 0.63
CA ASP A 538 6.24 9.39 1.73
C ASP A 538 5.44 9.23 3.05
N GLY A 539 4.43 8.35 3.06
CA GLY A 539 3.53 8.05 4.17
C GLY A 539 3.14 6.58 4.16
N TYR A 540 1.85 6.29 3.92
CA TYR A 540 1.29 4.94 4.10
C TYR A 540 0.93 4.23 2.79
N ILE A 541 1.38 3.00 2.64
CA ILE A 541 0.89 2.07 1.60
C ILE A 541 -0.04 1.05 2.24
N LEU A 542 -1.29 0.99 1.78
CA LEU A 542 -2.27 -0.02 2.19
C LEU A 542 -2.73 -0.87 0.99
N ILE A 543 -2.41 -2.16 1.03
CA ILE A 543 -2.76 -3.15 0.01
C ILE A 543 -3.80 -4.12 0.58
N GLU A 544 -5.00 -4.16 0.00
CA GLU A 544 -6.06 -5.13 0.32
C GLU A 544 -6.28 -6.22 -0.75
N GLY A 545 -5.62 -6.10 -1.90
CA GLY A 545 -5.64 -7.04 -3.01
C GLY A 545 -4.80 -6.54 -4.18
N GLY A 546 -5.09 -7.01 -5.39
CA GLY A 546 -4.25 -6.78 -6.57
C GLY A 546 -3.26 -7.92 -6.86
N SER A 547 -2.76 -7.93 -8.08
CA SER A 547 -1.69 -8.84 -8.54
C SER A 547 -0.53 -8.01 -9.08
N PHE A 548 0.58 -7.99 -8.37
CA PHE A 548 1.75 -7.15 -8.64
C PHE A 548 2.87 -7.97 -9.26
N THR A 549 3.51 -7.44 -10.30
CA THR A 549 4.82 -7.90 -10.79
C THR A 549 5.74 -6.70 -10.86
N LEU A 550 6.75 -6.69 -10.00
CA LEU A 550 7.60 -5.55 -9.74
C LEU A 550 9.04 -5.92 -10.11
N ALA A 551 9.70 -5.05 -10.86
CA ALA A 551 11.13 -5.13 -11.14
C ALA A 551 11.73 -3.76 -10.84
N SER A 552 12.40 -3.63 -9.71
CA SER A 552 12.93 -2.35 -9.25
C SER A 552 14.44 -2.24 -9.45
N GLY A 553 14.89 -1.03 -9.76
CA GLY A 553 16.30 -0.66 -9.64
C GLY A 553 16.70 -0.48 -8.18
N ASP A 554 15.82 0.17 -7.40
CA ASP A 554 15.90 0.36 -5.96
C ASP A 554 14.85 -0.56 -5.30
N ASP A 555 13.87 -0.07 -4.55
CA ASP A 555 13.03 -0.95 -3.74
C ASP A 555 11.76 -1.43 -4.45
N GLY A 556 11.32 -2.63 -4.11
CA GLY A 556 10.07 -3.19 -4.64
C GLY A 556 8.87 -2.35 -4.20
N ILE A 557 8.71 -2.16 -2.89
CA ILE A 557 7.68 -1.30 -2.29
C ILE A 557 8.28 -0.56 -1.09
N HIS A 558 8.42 0.76 -1.19
CA HIS A 558 8.95 1.64 -0.15
C HIS A 558 7.83 2.47 0.51
N ALA A 559 7.82 2.58 1.84
CA ALA A 559 6.86 3.44 2.56
C ALA A 559 7.45 4.08 3.83
N ASP A 560 7.79 5.38 3.77
CA ASP A 560 8.50 6.14 4.80
C ASP A 560 7.80 6.12 6.17
N ALA A 561 6.46 5.97 6.21
CA ALA A 561 5.71 5.84 7.46
C ALA A 561 5.20 4.41 7.73
N GLY A 562 4.74 3.67 6.71
CA GLY A 562 4.43 2.26 6.89
C GLY A 562 3.67 1.54 5.79
N LEU A 563 3.94 0.23 5.70
CA LEU A 563 3.42 -0.68 4.69
C LEU A 563 2.48 -1.71 5.34
N ILE A 564 1.21 -1.73 4.91
CA ILE A 564 0.19 -2.65 5.40
C ILE A 564 -0.33 -3.52 4.25
N ILE A 565 0.08 -4.79 4.22
CA ILE A 565 -0.38 -5.78 3.24
C ILE A 565 -1.41 -6.69 3.91
N LYS A 566 -2.70 -6.54 3.58
CA LYS A 566 -3.77 -7.41 4.10
C LYS A 566 -3.96 -8.66 3.23
N ASN A 567 -3.79 -8.52 1.92
CA ASN A 567 -3.90 -9.60 0.93
C ASN A 567 -3.36 -9.14 -0.42
N GLY A 568 -3.23 -10.05 -1.39
CA GLY A 568 -2.76 -9.79 -2.75
C GLY A 568 -1.80 -10.88 -3.23
N THR A 569 -1.41 -10.82 -4.50
CA THR A 569 -0.26 -11.57 -5.02
C THR A 569 0.84 -10.55 -5.33
N ILE A 570 1.96 -10.59 -4.63
CA ILE A 570 3.08 -9.65 -4.82
C ILE A 570 4.30 -10.46 -5.29
N ASN A 571 4.87 -10.09 -6.42
CA ASN A 571 6.03 -10.76 -7.00
C ASN A 571 7.10 -9.71 -7.35
N VAL A 572 8.02 -9.46 -6.42
CA VAL A 572 9.20 -8.62 -6.62
C VAL A 572 10.27 -9.51 -7.27
N THR A 573 10.52 -9.29 -8.55
CA THR A 573 11.41 -10.12 -9.39
C THR A 573 12.85 -9.65 -9.41
N ALA A 574 13.08 -8.37 -9.08
CA ALA A 574 14.37 -7.74 -8.83
C ALA A 574 14.13 -6.50 -7.95
N SER A 575 15.10 -6.19 -7.08
CA SER A 575 15.13 -5.00 -6.22
C SER A 575 16.52 -4.84 -5.59
N TYR A 576 16.82 -3.66 -5.04
CA TYR A 576 17.77 -3.49 -3.96
C TYR A 576 17.19 -4.14 -2.68
N GLU A 577 16.16 -3.54 -2.07
CA GLU A 577 15.35 -4.16 -1.02
C GLU A 577 13.94 -4.57 -1.49
N GLY A 578 13.43 -5.69 -0.97
CA GLY A 578 12.16 -6.24 -1.42
C GLY A 578 10.94 -5.43 -1.00
N LEU A 579 10.85 -5.12 0.29
CA LEU A 579 9.78 -4.33 0.93
C LEU A 579 10.42 -3.50 2.05
N GLU A 580 10.36 -2.17 1.96
CA GLU A 580 10.89 -1.24 2.96
C GLU A 580 9.77 -0.40 3.61
N GLY A 581 9.96 -0.06 4.90
CA GLY A 581 9.25 1.03 5.56
C GLY A 581 9.33 0.98 7.09
N ALA A 582 9.12 2.12 7.75
CA ALA A 582 9.31 2.24 9.21
C ALA A 582 8.41 1.32 10.08
N ASP A 583 7.26 0.88 9.55
CA ASP A 583 6.40 -0.17 10.11
C ASP A 583 5.92 -1.06 8.98
N ILE A 584 6.25 -2.36 8.99
CA ILE A 584 5.74 -3.33 8.01
C ILE A 584 4.77 -4.30 8.70
N THR A 585 3.54 -4.41 8.19
CA THR A 585 2.53 -5.35 8.68
C THR A 585 1.93 -6.18 7.55
N ILE A 586 2.21 -7.49 7.55
CA ILE A 586 1.70 -8.46 6.58
C ILE A 586 0.67 -9.37 7.24
N ARG A 587 -0.59 -9.30 6.81
CA ARG A 587 -1.70 -10.10 7.36
C ARG A 587 -2.15 -11.24 6.44
N GLY A 588 -1.67 -11.27 5.20
CA GLY A 588 -2.11 -12.19 4.17
C GLY A 588 -1.52 -11.86 2.80
N GLY A 589 -1.80 -12.73 1.84
CA GLY A 589 -1.29 -12.65 0.47
C GLY A 589 -0.28 -13.75 0.13
N GLY A 590 0.04 -13.87 -1.14
CA GLY A 590 1.19 -14.64 -1.64
C GLY A 590 2.28 -13.66 -2.06
N ILE A 591 3.43 -13.71 -1.40
CA ILE A 591 4.51 -12.73 -1.57
C ILE A 591 5.78 -13.49 -1.96
N ASN A 592 6.35 -13.17 -3.11
CA ASN A 592 7.65 -13.66 -3.55
C ASN A 592 8.58 -12.46 -3.75
N ILE A 593 9.80 -12.55 -3.20
CA ILE A 593 10.78 -11.47 -3.21
C ILE A 593 12.12 -12.02 -3.67
N VAL A 594 12.73 -11.32 -4.63
CA VAL A 594 14.14 -11.46 -5.04
C VAL A 594 14.81 -10.11 -4.86
N SER A 595 15.78 -10.04 -3.95
CA SER A 595 16.47 -8.80 -3.58
C SER A 595 18.00 -8.97 -3.55
N ARG A 596 18.69 -7.84 -3.72
CA ARG A 596 20.16 -7.76 -3.76
C ARG A 596 20.75 -7.48 -2.39
N ASP A 597 20.06 -6.68 -1.60
CA ASP A 597 20.28 -6.56 -0.18
C ASP A 597 19.11 -7.28 0.51
N ASP A 598 18.23 -6.55 1.18
CA ASP A 598 17.31 -7.13 2.15
C ASP A 598 16.00 -7.61 1.55
N GLY A 599 15.46 -8.69 2.11
CA GLY A 599 14.17 -9.24 1.69
C GLY A 599 13.00 -8.37 2.15
N ILE A 600 13.00 -8.03 3.44
CA ILE A 600 12.05 -7.11 4.06
C ILE A 600 12.84 -6.33 5.10
N ASN A 601 12.84 -5.01 5.02
CA ASN A 601 13.56 -4.13 5.93
C ASN A 601 12.56 -3.20 6.66
N ALA A 602 12.65 -3.13 7.98
CA ALA A 602 12.00 -2.07 8.74
C ALA A 602 13.03 -1.30 9.57
N ALA A 603 13.53 -0.24 8.96
CA ALA A 603 14.53 0.69 9.47
C ALA A 603 14.02 2.14 9.41
N GLY A 604 14.92 3.07 9.68
CA GLY A 604 14.75 4.49 9.36
C GLY A 604 15.99 5.28 9.72
N GLY A 605 16.45 6.09 8.77
CA GLY A 605 17.65 6.94 8.86
C GLY A 605 17.48 8.17 9.75
N SER A 606 18.58 8.90 9.96
CA SER A 606 18.57 10.12 10.77
C SER A 606 18.94 11.36 9.96
N ASN A 607 18.10 12.40 10.00
CA ASN A 607 18.27 13.65 9.24
C ASN A 607 19.49 14.49 9.70
N ASN A 608 20.33 13.96 10.60
CA ASN A 608 21.38 14.70 11.30
C ASN A 608 22.76 14.57 10.63
N SER A 609 22.80 14.73 9.30
CA SER A 609 24.04 14.88 8.53
C SER A 609 23.91 15.86 7.35
N ALA A 610 23.39 17.05 7.65
CA ALA A 610 23.57 18.25 6.82
C ALA A 610 25.04 18.76 6.77
N SER A 611 26.03 17.85 6.63
CA SER A 611 27.45 18.20 6.55
C SER A 611 28.34 17.25 5.73
N SER A 612 27.78 16.39 4.87
CA SER A 612 28.54 15.72 3.81
C SER A 612 28.60 16.64 2.57
N THR A 613 29.67 17.43 2.42
CA THR A 613 29.91 18.25 1.22
C THR A 613 30.44 17.42 0.04
N GLY A 614 29.75 16.33 -0.29
CA GLY A 614 30.01 15.46 -1.43
C GLY A 614 28.71 15.22 -2.22
N PRO A 615 28.78 14.63 -3.41
CA PRO A 615 27.59 14.20 -4.15
C PRO A 615 27.00 12.96 -3.46
N GLY A 616 26.15 13.20 -2.46
CA GLY A 616 25.34 12.19 -1.78
C GLY A 616 23.88 12.64 -1.78
N PHE A 617 22.96 11.68 -1.81
CA PHE A 617 21.52 11.91 -1.93
C PHE A 617 20.95 12.49 -0.64
N GLY A 618 19.77 13.11 -0.74
CA GLY A 618 19.00 13.48 0.46
C GLY A 618 18.57 12.20 1.18
N GLY A 619 18.76 12.15 2.49
CA GLY A 619 18.25 11.05 3.30
C GLY A 619 16.73 11.13 3.44
N ASP A 620 16.09 9.97 3.57
CA ASP A 620 14.64 9.82 3.62
C ASP A 620 14.04 10.38 4.93
N ASP A 621 12.89 11.08 4.86
CA ASP A 621 12.28 11.78 6.01
C ASP A 621 11.31 10.87 6.80
N PHE A 622 11.87 9.84 7.44
CA PHE A 622 11.12 8.91 8.27
C PHE A 622 10.37 9.64 9.40
N ARG A 623 9.04 9.65 9.35
CA ARG A 623 8.18 10.48 10.22
C ARG A 623 8.18 10.08 11.71
N LYS A 624 8.87 9.00 12.09
CA LYS A 624 9.11 8.60 13.49
C LYS A 624 10.29 9.39 14.06
N GLY A 625 10.03 10.65 14.41
CA GLY A 625 11.05 11.65 14.73
C GLY A 625 12.12 11.23 15.77
N ASP A 626 13.35 11.72 15.53
CA ASP A 626 14.63 11.48 16.23
C ASP A 626 14.51 11.20 17.74
N SER A 627 14.23 9.94 18.04
CA SER A 627 14.14 9.38 19.38
C SER A 627 14.95 8.10 19.38
N SER A 628 16.01 8.06 20.20
CA SER A 628 17.02 6.99 20.26
C SER A 628 16.52 5.66 20.85
N SER A 629 15.26 5.30 20.59
CA SER A 629 14.60 4.07 20.99
C SER A 629 14.43 3.19 19.75
N SER A 630 15.37 2.29 19.50
CA SER A 630 15.35 1.42 18.30
C SER A 630 14.16 0.45 18.26
N THR A 631 13.48 0.22 19.39
CA THR A 631 12.24 -0.57 19.49
C THR A 631 11.05 0.01 18.71
N GLN A 632 11.20 1.17 18.05
CA GLN A 632 10.14 1.84 17.29
C GLN A 632 9.86 1.21 15.92
N TYR A 633 10.86 0.63 15.26
CA TYR A 633 10.68 -0.06 13.98
C TYR A 633 10.21 -1.50 14.21
N GLN A 634 9.44 -2.05 13.28
CA GLN A 634 8.96 -3.42 13.44
C GLN A 634 8.41 -4.05 12.15
N ILE A 635 8.59 -5.37 12.07
CA ILE A 635 7.97 -6.26 11.09
C ILE A 635 6.98 -7.17 11.81
N ILE A 636 5.70 -7.10 11.44
CA ILE A 636 4.62 -7.94 11.99
C ILE A 636 4.05 -8.82 10.88
N ILE A 637 4.19 -10.15 11.03
CA ILE A 637 3.63 -11.13 10.09
C ILE A 637 2.51 -11.90 10.79
N GLU A 638 1.26 -11.50 10.52
CA GLU A 638 0.04 -12.17 11.02
C GLU A 638 -0.47 -13.29 10.09
N GLY A 639 -0.02 -13.32 8.83
CA GLY A 639 -0.47 -14.28 7.83
C GLY A 639 0.22 -14.13 6.48
N GLY A 640 -0.15 -15.00 5.54
CA GLY A 640 0.38 -15.02 4.17
C GLY A 640 1.22 -16.26 3.86
N ASN A 641 1.66 -16.36 2.60
CA ASN A 641 2.71 -17.27 2.15
C ASN A 641 3.82 -16.41 1.56
N ILE A 642 4.94 -16.32 2.25
CA ILE A 642 6.03 -15.37 1.98
C ILE A 642 7.29 -16.18 1.67
N ASN A 643 7.83 -16.02 0.46
CA ASN A 643 9.09 -16.63 0.04
C ASN A 643 10.09 -15.55 -0.37
N ILE A 644 11.22 -15.53 0.33
CA ILE A 644 12.28 -14.52 0.18
C ILE A 644 13.54 -15.21 -0.36
N ASP A 645 14.14 -14.60 -1.37
CA ASP A 645 15.44 -14.94 -1.94
C ASP A 645 16.34 -13.69 -1.89
N ALA A 646 16.83 -13.37 -0.69
CA ALA A 646 17.64 -12.19 -0.39
C ALA A 646 19.14 -12.48 -0.47
N SER A 647 19.94 -11.47 -0.83
CA SER A 647 21.40 -11.62 -0.94
C SER A 647 22.16 -10.85 0.15
N GLY A 648 21.53 -9.79 0.69
CA GLY A 648 21.71 -9.27 2.05
C GLY A 648 20.78 -10.00 3.03
N ASP A 649 20.23 -9.28 4.01
CA ASP A 649 19.47 -9.87 5.10
C ASP A 649 18.11 -10.42 4.66
N GLY A 650 17.71 -11.53 5.29
CA GLY A 650 16.46 -12.20 4.94
C GLY A 650 15.23 -11.37 5.31
N ILE A 651 15.23 -10.93 6.55
CA ILE A 651 14.25 -10.04 7.17
C ILE A 651 15.06 -9.25 8.19
N ASP A 652 15.25 -7.95 7.99
CA ASP A 652 15.93 -7.06 8.93
C ASP A 652 14.93 -6.09 9.58
N SER A 653 15.16 -5.76 10.84
CA SER A 653 14.58 -4.57 11.44
C SER A 653 15.48 -4.03 12.54
N ASN A 654 15.83 -2.75 12.44
CA ASN A 654 16.48 -1.99 13.51
C ASN A 654 15.72 -2.10 14.86
N GLY A 655 14.44 -2.47 14.84
CA GLY A 655 13.61 -2.75 16.02
C GLY A 655 13.23 -4.23 16.19
N ASN A 656 11.95 -4.56 16.00
CA ASN A 656 11.36 -5.84 16.43
C ASN A 656 10.79 -6.68 15.28
N ILE A 657 10.79 -8.01 15.43
CA ILE A 657 10.13 -8.92 14.48
C ILE A 657 9.09 -9.78 15.21
N PHE A 658 7.85 -9.83 14.71
CA PHE A 658 6.77 -10.60 15.32
C PHE A 658 6.10 -11.56 14.31
N PHE A 659 6.38 -12.85 14.45
CA PHE A 659 5.71 -13.92 13.71
C PHE A 659 4.47 -14.39 14.49
N LYS A 660 3.28 -14.03 14.00
CA LYS A 660 1.98 -14.34 14.60
C LYS A 660 1.16 -15.35 13.75
N GLY A 661 1.52 -15.54 12.48
CA GLY A 661 0.88 -16.51 11.60
C GLY A 661 1.54 -16.58 10.22
N GLY A 662 0.91 -17.31 9.29
CA GLY A 662 1.39 -17.49 7.91
C GLY A 662 2.46 -18.56 7.76
N THR A 663 3.03 -18.64 6.56
CA THR A 663 4.21 -19.44 6.22
C THR A 663 5.27 -18.50 5.67
N VAL A 664 6.45 -18.47 6.28
CA VAL A 664 7.59 -17.64 5.88
C VAL A 664 8.78 -18.54 5.57
N ILE A 665 9.32 -18.41 4.37
CA ILE A 665 10.50 -19.11 3.89
C ILE A 665 11.53 -18.06 3.45
N VAL A 666 12.71 -18.08 4.07
CA VAL A 666 13.83 -17.22 3.71
C VAL A 666 14.98 -18.07 3.19
N ASN A 667 15.49 -17.70 2.02
CA ASN A 667 16.63 -18.34 1.37
C ASN A 667 17.74 -17.32 1.16
N GLY A 668 18.77 -17.39 2.02
CA GLY A 668 19.87 -16.44 2.07
C GLY A 668 19.95 -15.73 3.42
N PRO A 669 21.00 -14.92 3.62
CA PRO A 669 22.14 -14.70 2.74
C PRO A 669 23.10 -15.90 2.72
N THR A 670 24.00 -15.91 1.73
CA THR A 670 25.13 -16.85 1.65
C THR A 670 26.42 -16.28 2.25
N ASN A 671 26.46 -14.97 2.47
CA ASN A 671 27.59 -14.21 2.99
C ASN A 671 27.52 -14.17 4.55
N ASN A 672 28.66 -14.07 5.25
CA ASN A 672 28.71 -14.11 6.72
C ASN A 672 28.52 -12.76 7.43
N GLY A 673 28.40 -11.65 6.68
CA GLY A 673 28.15 -10.31 7.20
C GLY A 673 26.66 -9.99 7.44
N ASN A 674 25.77 -10.84 6.94
CA ASN A 674 24.31 -10.72 7.00
C ASN A 674 23.70 -12.05 7.53
N GLY A 675 22.43 -12.03 7.95
CA GLY A 675 21.66 -13.13 8.54
C GLY A 675 20.31 -13.41 7.85
N ALA A 676 19.76 -14.61 8.08
CA ALA A 676 18.42 -14.95 7.54
C ALA A 676 17.28 -14.28 8.32
N LEU A 677 17.61 -13.76 9.50
CA LEU A 677 16.88 -12.82 10.33
C LEU A 677 17.97 -11.94 10.94
N ASP A 678 17.88 -10.62 10.82
CA ASP A 678 18.55 -9.69 11.73
C ASP A 678 17.48 -8.85 12.43
N TYR A 679 17.76 -8.45 13.67
CA TYR A 679 16.85 -7.60 14.42
C TYR A 679 17.55 -6.92 15.60
N GLY A 680 17.25 -5.64 15.77
CA GLY A 680 17.38 -4.93 17.03
C GLY A 680 18.72 -4.24 17.27
N ASP A 681 18.74 -2.94 17.03
CA ASP A 681 19.85 -2.05 17.39
C ASP A 681 20.02 -1.82 18.91
N SER A 682 19.13 -2.39 19.75
CA SER A 682 19.28 -2.35 21.20
C SER A 682 18.97 -3.69 21.87
N ALA A 683 19.49 -3.86 23.08
CA ALA A 683 19.30 -5.07 23.89
C ALA A 683 17.85 -5.30 24.36
N ASP A 684 16.95 -4.33 24.17
CA ASP A 684 15.53 -4.43 24.52
C ASP A 684 14.64 -4.87 23.33
N CYS A 685 15.21 -4.96 22.12
CA CYS A 685 14.52 -5.41 20.92
C CYS A 685 14.28 -6.93 20.91
N VAL A 686 13.18 -7.37 20.30
CA VAL A 686 12.78 -8.78 20.27
C VAL A 686 12.36 -9.28 18.88
N CYS A 687 12.79 -10.50 18.57
CA CYS A 687 12.15 -11.36 17.58
C CYS A 687 11.33 -12.42 18.30
N GLU A 688 10.02 -12.52 18.05
CA GLU A 688 9.13 -13.44 18.75
C GLU A 688 8.25 -14.25 17.81
N ILE A 689 8.09 -15.54 18.12
CA ILE A 689 7.18 -16.44 17.41
C ILE A 689 6.03 -16.85 18.32
N SER A 690 4.81 -16.59 17.85
CA SER A 690 3.55 -16.92 18.53
C SER A 690 2.59 -17.75 17.66
N GLY A 691 2.83 -17.82 16.36
CA GLY A 691 2.09 -18.68 15.43
C GLY A 691 2.71 -18.72 14.04
N GLY A 692 2.24 -19.66 13.21
CA GLY A 692 2.67 -19.83 11.82
C GLY A 692 3.80 -20.85 11.64
N THR A 693 4.38 -20.87 10.44
CA THR A 693 5.55 -21.67 10.07
C THR A 693 6.67 -20.75 9.64
N LEU A 694 7.85 -20.91 10.21
CA LEU A 694 9.07 -20.20 9.83
C LEU A 694 10.17 -21.19 9.44
N ILE A 695 10.75 -20.97 8.26
CA ILE A 695 11.98 -21.61 7.79
C ILE A 695 12.88 -20.49 7.28
N ALA A 696 13.87 -20.05 8.07
CA ALA A 696 14.81 -19.02 7.64
C ALA A 696 16.24 -19.56 7.58
N ALA A 697 16.80 -19.67 6.38
CA ALA A 697 18.05 -20.38 6.12
C ALA A 697 19.12 -19.48 5.48
N GLY A 698 20.26 -19.36 6.13
CA GLY A 698 21.36 -18.50 5.68
C GLY A 698 22.72 -18.91 6.24
N ALA A 699 23.69 -18.00 6.16
CA ALA A 699 25.02 -18.17 6.73
C ALA A 699 24.99 -18.28 8.27
N ALA A 700 26.13 -18.69 8.87
CA ALA A 700 26.27 -18.83 10.32
C ALA A 700 26.91 -17.61 11.01
N GLY A 701 27.52 -16.68 10.25
CA GLY A 701 28.27 -15.53 10.79
C GLY A 701 27.42 -14.61 11.67
N MET A 702 26.32 -14.09 11.11
CA MET A 702 25.34 -13.24 11.79
C MET A 702 24.03 -13.99 12.07
N ALA A 703 24.11 -15.29 12.37
CA ALA A 703 22.90 -16.11 12.56
C ALA A 703 22.18 -15.77 13.87
N ALA A 704 21.13 -14.96 13.80
CA ALA A 704 20.21 -14.73 14.91
C ALA A 704 19.30 -15.94 15.17
N ALA A 705 18.74 -16.01 16.38
CA ALA A 705 17.65 -16.92 16.74
C ALA A 705 16.52 -16.10 17.37
N PRO A 706 15.25 -16.55 17.32
CA PRO A 706 14.16 -15.87 18.03
C PRO A 706 14.44 -15.74 19.53
N THR A 707 13.86 -14.74 20.17
CA THR A 707 14.03 -14.51 21.61
C THR A 707 13.17 -15.45 22.45
N SER A 708 13.55 -15.60 23.73
CA SER A 708 12.87 -16.46 24.71
C SER A 708 11.47 -16.01 25.13
N GLY A 709 11.00 -14.84 24.70
CA GLY A 709 9.62 -14.41 24.92
C GLY A 709 8.63 -15.35 24.23
N SER A 710 8.92 -15.71 22.97
CA SER A 710 8.14 -16.56 22.04
C SER A 710 7.24 -17.60 22.71
N SER A 711 5.97 -17.70 22.28
CA SER A 711 5.03 -18.72 22.78
C SER A 711 4.98 -19.99 21.92
N GLN A 712 5.47 -19.93 20.67
CA GLN A 712 5.68 -21.09 19.81
C GLN A 712 7.17 -21.48 19.83
N PRO A 713 7.53 -22.76 20.03
CA PRO A 713 8.93 -23.17 20.05
C PRO A 713 9.64 -22.98 18.70
N ALA A 714 10.90 -22.55 18.74
CA ALA A 714 11.74 -22.32 17.57
C ALA A 714 13.18 -22.78 17.82
N VAL A 715 13.79 -23.43 16.84
CA VAL A 715 15.19 -23.87 16.91
C VAL A 715 16.01 -23.26 15.77
N ASN A 716 17.14 -22.64 16.10
CA ASN A 716 18.20 -22.38 15.14
C ASN A 716 19.10 -23.64 15.02
N VAL A 717 19.05 -24.30 13.88
CA VAL A 717 19.89 -25.44 13.54
C VAL A 717 21.17 -24.95 12.85
N VAL A 718 22.26 -24.80 13.61
CA VAL A 718 23.59 -24.50 13.03
C VAL A 718 24.35 -25.79 12.77
N LEU A 719 24.59 -26.08 11.50
CA LEU A 719 25.32 -27.26 11.04
C LEU A 719 26.85 -27.06 11.12
N SER A 720 27.60 -28.16 11.25
CA SER A 720 29.06 -28.13 11.41
C SER A 720 29.84 -27.58 10.21
N SER A 721 29.19 -27.47 9.05
CA SER A 721 29.73 -26.86 7.83
C SER A 721 28.58 -26.34 6.96
N THR A 722 28.87 -25.37 6.09
CA THR A 722 27.96 -24.93 5.03
C THR A 722 27.50 -26.12 4.17
N GLN A 723 26.19 -26.17 3.90
CA GLN A 723 25.53 -27.11 3.02
C GLN A 723 25.21 -26.45 1.68
N LYS A 724 25.02 -27.28 0.65
CA LYS A 724 24.64 -26.80 -0.68
C LYS A 724 23.13 -26.48 -0.73
N ALA A 725 22.75 -25.59 -1.63
CA ALA A 725 21.37 -25.42 -2.08
C ALA A 725 20.70 -26.79 -2.37
N GLY A 726 19.42 -26.91 -2.02
CA GLY A 726 18.66 -28.15 -2.19
C GLY A 726 18.92 -29.24 -1.14
N THR A 727 19.83 -29.02 -0.17
CA THR A 727 20.02 -29.93 0.97
C THR A 727 18.84 -29.82 1.93
N TYR A 728 18.21 -30.95 2.27
CA TYR A 728 17.14 -30.98 3.25
C TYR A 728 17.67 -30.77 4.67
N VAL A 729 16.88 -30.11 5.52
CA VAL A 729 16.97 -30.19 7.00
C VAL A 729 15.61 -30.63 7.51
N VAL A 730 15.58 -31.66 8.35
CA VAL A 730 14.34 -32.34 8.78
C VAL A 730 14.34 -32.50 10.30
N LEU A 731 13.30 -31.98 10.95
CA LEU A 731 13.00 -32.25 12.35
C LEU A 731 12.06 -33.45 12.44
N LYS A 732 12.45 -34.47 13.20
CA LYS A 732 11.61 -35.63 13.50
C LYS A 732 11.28 -35.73 14.98
N ASP A 733 10.09 -36.21 15.31
CA ASP A 733 9.70 -36.50 16.70
C ASP A 733 10.35 -37.78 17.23
N SER A 734 10.00 -38.17 18.47
CA SER A 734 10.47 -39.40 19.12
C SER A 734 10.03 -40.69 18.43
N ASP A 735 8.95 -40.62 17.66
CA ASP A 735 8.34 -41.77 16.98
C ASP A 735 8.87 -41.91 15.54
N GLY A 736 9.68 -40.95 15.09
CA GLY A 736 10.32 -40.91 13.78
C GLY A 736 9.51 -40.19 12.69
N ASN A 737 8.40 -39.55 13.04
CA ASN A 737 7.59 -38.78 12.09
C ASN A 737 8.28 -37.44 11.77
N THR A 738 8.24 -37.01 10.52
CA THR A 738 8.68 -35.66 10.14
C THR A 738 7.68 -34.61 10.65
N VAL A 739 8.18 -33.63 11.38
CA VAL A 739 7.40 -32.53 11.98
C VAL A 739 7.57 -31.24 11.18
N LEU A 740 8.79 -30.98 10.69
CA LEU A 740 9.09 -29.84 9.82
C LEU A 740 10.27 -30.18 8.91
N GLN A 741 10.24 -29.69 7.67
CA GLN A 741 11.26 -29.91 6.65
C GLN A 741 11.56 -28.59 5.94
N ALA A 742 12.85 -28.26 5.85
CA ALA A 742 13.39 -27.18 5.04
C ALA A 742 14.15 -27.76 3.83
N GLN A 743 14.15 -27.04 2.71
CA GLN A 743 15.01 -27.30 1.57
C GLN A 743 15.43 -25.96 0.91
N PRO A 744 16.41 -25.25 1.48
CA PRO A 744 16.75 -23.89 1.03
C PRO A 744 17.27 -23.84 -0.42
N SER A 745 16.89 -22.79 -1.17
CA SER A 745 17.34 -22.55 -2.56
C SER A 745 18.79 -22.06 -2.65
N LYS A 746 19.34 -21.51 -1.57
CA LYS A 746 20.73 -21.05 -1.44
C LYS A 746 21.58 -21.97 -0.57
N SER A 747 22.90 -21.83 -0.63
CA SER A 747 23.81 -22.47 0.34
C SER A 747 23.63 -21.86 1.73
N PHE A 748 23.56 -22.68 2.77
CA PHE A 748 23.25 -22.26 4.13
C PHE A 748 24.11 -23.03 5.15
N GLN A 749 24.20 -22.52 6.37
CA GLN A 749 24.76 -23.25 7.52
C GLN A 749 23.86 -23.17 8.75
N SER A 750 23.09 -22.10 8.88
CA SER A 750 22.04 -21.88 9.88
C SER A 750 20.67 -22.09 9.24
N VAL A 751 19.74 -22.73 9.96
CA VAL A 751 18.31 -22.73 9.63
C VAL A 751 17.48 -22.53 10.89
N VAL A 752 16.79 -21.39 11.01
CA VAL A 752 15.75 -21.18 12.02
C VAL A 752 14.49 -21.91 11.57
N MET A 753 13.97 -22.79 12.43
CA MET A 753 12.82 -23.66 12.15
C MET A 753 11.79 -23.54 13.27
N SER A 754 10.55 -23.18 12.92
CA SER A 754 9.40 -23.17 13.84
C SER A 754 8.11 -23.56 13.13
N CYS A 755 7.25 -24.32 13.79
CA CYS A 755 5.87 -24.56 13.38
C CYS A 755 4.99 -24.88 14.59
N ALA A 756 3.67 -24.83 14.41
CA ALA A 756 2.69 -25.07 15.48
C ALA A 756 2.79 -26.47 16.12
N ASP A 757 3.44 -27.45 15.48
CA ASP A 757 3.60 -28.83 15.97
C ASP A 757 4.81 -29.03 16.88
N LEU A 758 5.74 -28.06 16.95
CA LEU A 758 6.81 -28.07 17.95
C LEU A 758 6.24 -27.77 19.35
N LYS A 759 6.65 -28.53 20.37
CA LYS A 759 6.15 -28.43 21.75
C LYS A 759 7.29 -28.22 22.75
N LEU A 760 7.07 -27.33 23.71
CA LEU A 760 7.94 -27.16 24.87
C LEU A 760 7.96 -28.47 25.69
N GLY A 761 9.14 -28.88 26.14
CA GLY A 761 9.39 -30.13 26.85
C GLY A 761 9.62 -31.37 25.97
N SER A 762 9.37 -31.28 24.66
CA SER A 762 9.61 -32.38 23.72
C SER A 762 11.03 -32.37 23.16
N THR A 763 11.52 -33.57 22.80
CA THR A 763 12.79 -33.79 22.08
C THR A 763 12.50 -34.09 20.60
N TYR A 764 13.28 -33.47 19.72
CA TYR A 764 13.23 -33.67 18.28
C TYR A 764 14.62 -34.01 17.73
N GLN A 765 14.68 -34.99 16.84
CA GLN A 765 15.89 -35.44 16.17
C GLN A 765 16.13 -34.61 14.90
N ILE A 766 17.37 -34.16 14.69
CA ILE A 766 17.75 -33.29 13.57
C ILE A 766 18.46 -34.12 12.52
N TYR A 767 17.94 -34.11 11.30
CA TYR A 767 18.47 -34.81 10.13
C TYR A 767 18.76 -33.83 8.99
N TYR A 768 19.75 -34.14 8.15
CA TYR A 768 20.06 -33.37 6.94
C TYR A 768 20.65 -34.24 5.83
N GLY A 769 20.53 -33.80 4.58
CA GLY A 769 21.09 -34.51 3.42
C GLY A 769 20.40 -34.14 2.11
N SER A 770 20.97 -34.54 0.98
CA SER A 770 20.39 -34.29 -0.35
C SER A 770 19.28 -35.27 -0.76
N ASP A 771 19.06 -36.32 0.03
CA ASP A 771 18.12 -37.41 -0.25
C ASP A 771 17.33 -37.74 1.04
N LEU A 772 16.01 -37.59 1.00
CA LEU A 772 15.12 -37.87 2.14
C LEU A 772 15.13 -39.34 2.59
N SER A 773 15.54 -40.26 1.72
CA SER A 773 15.69 -41.69 2.04
C SER A 773 17.01 -42.01 2.74
N ASN A 774 18.01 -41.11 2.68
CA ASN A 774 19.36 -41.31 3.22
C ASN A 774 19.89 -40.04 3.91
N LEU A 775 19.21 -39.63 4.98
CA LEU A 775 19.58 -38.45 5.77
C LEU A 775 20.61 -38.79 6.86
N THR A 776 21.59 -37.91 7.03
CA THR A 776 22.54 -37.95 8.14
C THR A 776 21.91 -37.31 9.39
N GLN A 777 22.01 -37.96 10.54
CA GLN A 777 21.57 -37.37 11.81
C GLN A 777 22.64 -36.37 12.31
N SER A 778 22.28 -35.10 12.43
CA SER A 778 23.17 -34.05 12.95
C SER A 778 23.18 -34.02 14.49
N GLY A 779 22.04 -34.29 15.12
CA GLY A 779 21.88 -34.22 16.57
C GLY A 779 20.43 -34.30 17.01
N SER A 780 20.12 -33.63 18.12
CA SER A 780 18.77 -33.51 18.66
C SER A 780 18.63 -32.22 19.46
N VAL A 781 17.43 -31.66 19.51
CA VAL A 781 17.06 -30.52 20.36
C VAL A 781 15.99 -30.96 21.35
N THR A 782 16.12 -30.59 22.62
CA THR A 782 15.03 -30.69 23.61
C THR A 782 14.62 -29.28 23.99
N PHE A 783 13.36 -28.92 23.77
CA PHE A 783 12.86 -27.58 24.05
C PHE A 783 12.67 -27.37 25.56
N THR A 784 13.75 -26.99 26.25
CA THR A 784 13.71 -26.54 27.65
C THR A 784 13.29 -25.08 27.77
N SER A 785 13.39 -24.33 26.67
CA SER A 785 12.87 -22.98 26.45
C SER A 785 12.15 -22.95 25.08
N THR A 786 11.39 -21.90 24.80
CA THR A 786 10.73 -21.70 23.50
C THR A 786 11.68 -21.22 22.40
N SER A 787 12.90 -20.79 22.75
CA SER A 787 13.99 -20.61 21.78
C SER A 787 15.18 -21.49 22.13
N MET A 788 15.73 -22.17 21.12
CA MET A 788 16.89 -23.06 21.24
C MET A 788 17.85 -22.83 20.07
N SER A 789 19.14 -23.07 20.28
CA SER A 789 20.15 -23.20 19.21
C SER A 789 20.83 -24.56 19.32
N THR A 790 21.27 -25.14 18.20
CA THR A 790 22.08 -26.36 18.15
C THR A 790 23.35 -26.15 17.35
N GLY A 791 24.40 -26.90 17.70
CA GLY A 791 25.74 -26.74 17.14
C GLY A 791 26.58 -25.80 17.99
N ASN A 792 27.84 -25.60 17.59
CA ASN A 792 28.78 -24.75 18.33
C ASN A 792 28.64 -23.28 17.92
N SER A 793 27.40 -22.76 17.92
CA SER A 793 27.14 -21.32 17.83
C SER A 793 27.72 -20.65 19.06
N ASN A 794 28.62 -19.69 18.88
CA ASN A 794 29.05 -18.83 19.99
C ASN A 794 27.80 -18.09 20.50
N PRO A 795 27.33 -18.25 21.76
CA PRO A 795 26.00 -17.78 22.19
C PRO A 795 25.81 -16.26 22.32
N GLY A 796 26.61 -15.46 21.60
CA GLY A 796 26.67 -14.00 21.67
C GLY A 796 26.95 -13.37 20.31
N GLY A 797 26.20 -13.80 19.28
CA GLY A 797 26.13 -13.09 17.99
C GLY A 797 25.38 -11.75 18.11
N GLY A 798 24.34 -11.71 18.95
CA GLY A 798 23.90 -10.45 19.53
C GLY A 798 25.00 -9.89 20.42
N TRP A 799 25.38 -8.63 20.22
CA TRP A 799 26.41 -7.93 20.99
C TRP A 799 25.99 -7.83 22.46
N GLY A 800 26.34 -8.84 23.25
CA GLY A 800 26.01 -8.91 24.66
C GLY A 800 26.72 -7.81 25.44
N PHE A 801 26.00 -6.74 25.75
CA PHE A 801 26.41 -5.71 26.71
C PHE A 801 26.42 -6.27 28.16
N GLY A 802 27.24 -7.29 28.39
CA GLY A 802 27.57 -7.80 29.71
C GLY A 802 28.52 -6.83 30.41
N GLY A 803 28.03 -6.14 31.43
CA GLY A 803 28.77 -5.09 32.13
C GLY A 803 30.12 -5.56 32.70
N GLY A 804 31.21 -5.09 32.10
CA GLY A 804 32.58 -5.28 32.57
C GLY A 804 33.51 -4.35 31.79
N GLY A 805 34.04 -3.32 32.46
CA GLY A 805 34.83 -2.29 31.79
C GLY A 805 36.16 -2.84 31.28
N PHE A 806 36.34 -2.86 29.96
CA PHE A 806 37.62 -3.10 29.30
C PHE A 806 37.92 -1.96 28.34
N ASP A 807 38.93 -1.17 28.70
CA ASP A 807 39.50 -0.09 27.91
C ASP A 807 40.33 -0.67 26.76
N PHE A 808 39.91 -0.37 25.52
CA PHE A 808 40.71 -0.54 24.32
C PHE A 808 40.68 0.75 23.50
N GLY A 809 41.60 1.66 23.81
CA GLY A 809 41.88 2.79 22.92
C GLY A 809 42.58 2.36 21.63
N GLY A 810 42.23 3.02 20.51
CA GLY A 810 43.09 3.06 19.32
C GLY A 810 42.48 2.61 17.99
N GLY A 811 41.75 3.52 17.34
CA GLY A 811 41.75 3.71 15.87
C GLY A 811 41.38 2.52 14.97
N GLY A 812 40.10 2.45 14.59
CA GLY A 812 39.64 1.56 13.51
C GLY A 812 38.15 1.76 13.21
N SER A 813 37.82 2.75 12.39
CA SER A 813 36.44 3.01 11.95
C SER A 813 36.03 2.02 10.86
N GLY A 814 35.60 0.83 11.26
CA GLY A 814 34.77 -0.03 10.42
C GLY A 814 33.33 0.45 10.51
N GLY A 815 32.82 1.08 9.45
CA GLY A 815 31.39 1.40 9.35
C GLY A 815 30.58 0.11 9.32
N ARG A 816 29.49 0.07 10.08
CA ARG A 816 28.41 -0.89 9.84
C ARG A 816 27.73 -0.53 8.51
N PRO A 817 27.30 -1.49 7.69
CA PRO A 817 26.13 -1.25 6.87
C PRO A 817 24.96 -1.13 7.84
N GLY A 818 24.40 0.08 7.95
CA GLY A 818 23.01 0.24 8.35
C GLY A 818 22.24 0.62 7.11
N GLY A 819 20.96 0.28 7.05
CA GLY A 819 20.05 0.91 6.10
C GLY A 819 20.13 2.44 6.24
N ARG A 820 20.44 3.09 5.11
CA ARG A 820 20.49 4.54 4.81
C ARG A 820 20.91 5.49 5.96
#